data_AF-A0AB40D7N3-F1
#
_entry.id   AF-A0AB40D7N3-F1
#
_cell.length_a   1.000
_cell.length_b   1.000
_cell.length_c   1.000
_cell.angle_alpha   90.00
_cell.angle_beta   90.00
_cell.angle_gamma   90.00
#
_symmetry.space_group_name_H-M   'P 1'
#
loop_
_entity.id
_entity.type
_entity.pdbx_description
1 polymer ?
#
loop_
_entity_poly.entity_id
_entity_poly.type
_entity_poly.pdbx_seq_one_letter_code
_entity_poly.pdbx_strand_id
1 'polypeptide(L)'
;MDPTGELNEYTERSEMPAEIMCMALGTVPEGEQRSWFLAVGLADNTVRILSLDPNNCLTPCSMQALPSPAESLCLVEMGHTESTTQGALDEDAPAQRSGNNKGTIYLNIGLSNGVLLRTVLDPVSGDLADTRTRYLGSRPVKLFRIKMQGAEAVLAMSSRTWLSYYHQNRFHLTPLSYETLEYASGFSSEQCSEGIVAISTNTLRILALEKLGAVFNQVAFPLQYTPRTFVIHPDTGRMLIAETDHNAYTEDTKTARKEQMAEEMRSAAGDEERELAREMANAFISEVLPEDVFSSPKAGLGLWASQIRCLDAMHGQTMFSVPLTQNEAIMSMAMLKFSIAADGRYYLAVGIAKDLQLNPRISQGGCIDIYKIDPTCSSLEFMHRTEIDEIPGALCGFQGRLLAGCGRMLRIYDYGKKKMLRKCENKHIPYQIVNIQAMGHRVYVSDVQESVFFIRYRRAENQLIIFADDTHPRWVTATTLLDYDTIAIADKFGNLSIQRLPHSVTDDVDEDPTGTKSLWDRGLLSGASQKSENICSFHVGEIIMSLQKATLIPGGSEALIYATLSGTVGAFVPFTSREDYDFFQHLEMHMRNENPPLCGRDHLSYRSSYYPVKNVLDGDLCEQYLSIEAAKQKSIAGDMFRTPNQICKKLEDIRTRYAF
;
A
#
# COMPACT_ATOMS: atom_id res chain seq x y z
N MET A 1 25.62 -39.37 -19.16
CA MET A 1 25.77 -40.25 -20.33
C MET A 1 27.22 -40.27 -20.71
N ASP A 2 27.73 -41.42 -21.12
CA ASP A 2 28.95 -41.43 -21.92
C ASP A 2 28.69 -40.76 -23.29
N PRO A 3 29.73 -40.42 -24.06
CA PRO A 3 29.55 -39.83 -25.39
C PRO A 3 28.72 -40.70 -26.35
N THR A 4 28.49 -41.97 -26.01
CA THR A 4 27.69 -42.94 -26.77
C THR A 4 26.21 -42.96 -26.39
N GLY A 5 25.80 -42.23 -25.34
CA GLY A 5 24.39 -42.10 -24.93
C GLY A 5 23.93 -43.13 -23.90
N GLU A 6 24.82 -43.98 -23.38
CA GLU A 6 24.50 -44.98 -22.37
C GLU A 6 24.65 -44.40 -20.93
N LEU A 7 23.86 -44.95 -20.00
CA LEU A 7 23.88 -44.60 -18.59
C LEU A 7 24.75 -45.61 -17.84
N ASN A 8 25.93 -45.16 -17.39
CA ASN A 8 26.85 -45.98 -16.61
C ASN A 8 26.69 -45.67 -15.12
N GLU A 9 26.40 -46.69 -14.31
CA GLU A 9 26.36 -46.57 -12.85
C GLU A 9 27.77 -46.34 -12.30
N TYR A 10 27.91 -45.42 -11.35
CA TYR A 10 29.18 -45.19 -10.67
C TYR A 10 29.52 -46.38 -9.76
N THR A 11 30.81 -46.75 -9.68
CA THR A 11 31.25 -47.98 -9.00
C THR A 11 31.09 -47.96 -7.48
N GLU A 12 30.93 -46.78 -6.89
CA GLU A 12 30.85 -46.59 -5.44
C GLU A 12 29.48 -46.00 -5.04
N ARG A 13 28.96 -46.44 -3.89
CA ARG A 13 27.73 -45.90 -3.29
C ARG A 13 28.08 -45.31 -1.93
N SER A 14 27.81 -44.02 -1.77
CA SER A 14 28.08 -43.29 -0.53
C SER A 14 26.87 -43.36 0.39
N GLU A 15 27.07 -43.89 1.61
CA GLU A 15 26.04 -43.91 2.65
C GLU A 15 25.99 -42.57 3.39
N MET A 16 24.78 -42.03 3.52
CA MET A 16 24.54 -40.80 4.29
C MET A 16 24.27 -41.13 5.76
N PRO A 17 24.65 -40.26 6.70
CA PRO A 17 24.48 -40.52 8.13
C PRO A 17 23.02 -40.45 8.61
N ALA A 18 22.12 -39.93 7.78
CA ALA A 18 20.69 -39.83 8.04
C ALA A 18 19.91 -40.03 6.73
N GLU A 19 18.59 -40.19 6.85
CA GLU A 19 17.69 -40.34 5.71
C GLU A 19 17.71 -39.09 4.81
N ILE A 20 17.71 -39.32 3.49
CA ILE A 20 17.70 -38.26 2.48
C ILE A 20 16.26 -37.79 2.28
N MET A 21 15.98 -36.54 2.60
CA MET A 21 14.64 -35.94 2.46
C MET A 21 14.44 -35.31 1.09
N CYS A 22 15.47 -34.65 0.56
CA CYS A 22 15.40 -33.94 -0.71
C CYS A 22 16.79 -33.83 -1.35
N MET A 23 16.84 -33.73 -2.68
CA MET A 23 18.07 -33.56 -3.44
C MET A 23 17.88 -32.49 -4.51
N ALA A 24 18.97 -31.80 -4.88
CA ALA A 24 18.99 -30.92 -6.04
C ALA A 24 20.28 -31.06 -6.83
N LEU A 25 20.12 -31.17 -8.14
CA LEU A 25 21.21 -31.19 -9.11
C LEU A 25 21.14 -29.90 -9.96
N GLY A 26 22.30 -29.25 -10.14
CA GLY A 26 22.42 -28.09 -11.02
C GLY A 26 22.17 -28.46 -12.49
N THR A 27 21.79 -27.47 -13.30
CA THR A 27 21.90 -27.60 -14.76
C THR A 27 23.38 -27.78 -15.14
N VAL A 28 23.61 -28.40 -16.30
CA VAL A 28 24.94 -28.49 -16.89
C VAL A 28 25.20 -27.17 -17.62
N PRO A 29 26.24 -26.40 -17.25
CA PRO A 29 26.58 -25.16 -17.95
C PRO A 29 26.90 -25.42 -19.43
N GLU A 30 26.63 -24.44 -20.29
CA GLU A 30 27.00 -24.55 -21.70
C GLU A 30 28.51 -24.72 -21.87
N GLY A 31 28.91 -25.72 -22.66
CA GLY A 31 30.31 -26.08 -22.86
C GLY A 31 30.90 -27.04 -21.81
N GLU A 32 30.17 -27.34 -20.73
CA GLU A 32 30.53 -28.38 -19.77
C GLU A 32 29.72 -29.67 -20.00
N GLN A 33 30.23 -30.81 -19.54
CA GLN A 33 29.57 -32.12 -19.72
C GLN A 33 28.75 -32.57 -18.50
N ARG A 34 28.96 -31.93 -17.34
CA ARG A 34 28.35 -32.32 -16.07
C ARG A 34 28.21 -31.12 -15.16
N SER A 35 27.23 -31.15 -14.26
CA SER A 35 27.19 -30.26 -13.10
C SER A 35 28.17 -30.78 -12.06
N TRP A 36 28.87 -29.89 -11.36
CA TRP A 36 29.95 -30.27 -10.43
C TRP A 36 29.44 -30.56 -9.03
N PHE A 37 28.23 -30.11 -8.69
CA PHE A 37 27.72 -30.15 -7.32
C PHE A 37 26.35 -30.81 -7.24
N LEU A 38 26.19 -31.64 -6.21
CA LEU A 38 24.93 -32.23 -5.78
C LEU A 38 24.61 -31.75 -4.37
N ALA A 39 23.46 -31.11 -4.19
CA ALA A 39 22.97 -30.72 -2.87
C ALA A 39 22.05 -31.80 -2.30
N VAL A 40 22.31 -32.25 -1.08
CA VAL A 40 21.55 -33.30 -0.38
C VAL A 40 21.07 -32.78 0.96
N GLY A 41 19.77 -32.82 1.19
CA GLY A 41 19.13 -32.45 2.45
C GLY A 41 18.80 -33.70 3.26
N LEU A 42 19.23 -33.71 4.52
CA LEU A 42 19.14 -34.86 5.42
C LEU A 42 18.15 -34.60 6.57
N ALA A 43 17.61 -35.67 7.14
CA ALA A 43 16.68 -35.62 8.28
C ALA A 43 17.31 -35.08 9.58
N ASP A 44 18.65 -34.97 9.66
CA ASP A 44 19.40 -34.41 10.79
C ASP A 44 19.45 -32.87 10.80
N ASN A 45 18.61 -32.22 9.99
CA ASN A 45 18.60 -30.77 9.76
C ASN A 45 19.90 -30.25 9.16
N THR A 46 20.57 -31.02 8.29
CA THR A 46 21.74 -30.54 7.55
C THR A 46 21.52 -30.60 6.05
N VAL A 47 22.19 -29.70 5.34
CA VAL A 47 22.38 -29.76 3.89
C VAL A 47 23.86 -29.94 3.60
N ARG A 48 24.17 -30.86 2.69
CA ARG A 48 25.52 -31.19 2.27
C ARG A 48 25.69 -30.96 0.78
N ILE A 49 26.82 -30.40 0.41
CA ILE A 49 27.25 -30.31 -0.99
C ILE A 49 28.23 -31.44 -1.25
N LEU A 50 27.95 -32.25 -2.27
CA LEU A 50 28.82 -33.32 -2.74
C LEU A 50 29.39 -32.94 -4.11
N SER A 51 30.67 -33.23 -4.33
CA SER A 51 31.30 -33.08 -5.64
C SER A 51 30.91 -34.23 -6.57
N LEU A 52 30.69 -33.91 -7.85
CA LEU A 52 30.48 -34.86 -8.95
C LEU A 52 31.63 -34.85 -9.97
N ASP A 53 32.76 -34.21 -9.61
CA ASP A 53 34.00 -34.31 -10.37
C ASP A 53 34.49 -35.78 -10.38
N PRO A 54 34.86 -36.35 -11.53
CA PRO A 54 35.47 -37.68 -11.61
C PRO A 54 36.60 -37.94 -10.61
N ASN A 55 37.41 -36.91 -10.29
CA ASN A 55 38.56 -37.06 -9.41
C ASN A 55 38.14 -37.25 -7.95
N ASN A 56 37.04 -36.61 -7.54
CA ASN A 56 36.54 -36.56 -6.16
C ASN A 56 35.01 -36.72 -6.19
N CYS A 57 34.53 -37.83 -6.75
CA CYS A 57 33.10 -38.06 -6.94
C CYS A 57 32.47 -38.50 -5.61
N LEU A 58 31.29 -37.97 -5.29
CA LEU A 58 30.53 -38.24 -4.05
C LEU A 58 31.25 -37.87 -2.74
N THR A 59 32.35 -37.11 -2.81
CA THR A 59 33.02 -36.58 -1.62
C THR A 59 32.31 -35.33 -1.09
N PRO A 60 32.10 -35.20 0.23
CA PRO A 60 31.50 -34.00 0.81
C PRO A 60 32.44 -32.80 0.70
N CYS A 61 31.96 -31.72 0.07
CA CYS A 61 32.65 -30.44 -0.03
C CYS A 61 32.36 -29.57 1.20
N SER A 62 31.07 -29.35 1.47
CA SER A 62 30.63 -28.47 2.56
C SER A 62 29.36 -28.98 3.23
N MET A 63 29.13 -28.54 4.47
CA MET A 63 27.95 -28.86 5.28
C MET A 63 27.41 -27.58 5.91
N GLN A 64 26.10 -27.39 5.85
CA GLN A 64 25.39 -26.31 6.52
C GLN A 64 24.29 -26.88 7.42
N ALA A 65 24.30 -26.48 8.71
CA ALA A 65 23.21 -26.77 9.63
C ALA A 65 22.01 -25.86 9.37
N LEU A 66 20.80 -26.42 9.47
CA LEU A 66 19.54 -25.76 9.22
C LEU A 66 18.71 -25.64 10.50
N PRO A 67 17.86 -24.59 10.62
CA PRO A 67 16.96 -24.45 11.76
C PRO A 67 15.84 -25.51 11.83
N SER A 68 15.48 -26.11 10.70
CA SER A 68 14.36 -27.03 10.50
C SER A 68 14.72 -27.99 9.36
N PRO A 69 14.11 -29.18 9.24
CA PRO A 69 14.46 -30.08 8.14
C PRO A 69 14.10 -29.48 6.78
N ALA A 70 14.97 -29.71 5.79
CA ALA A 70 14.76 -29.28 4.41
C ALA A 70 13.67 -30.13 3.74
N GLU A 71 12.68 -29.46 3.16
CA GLU A 71 11.61 -30.06 2.36
C GLU A 71 12.02 -30.14 0.88
N SER A 72 12.71 -29.10 0.39
CA SER A 72 13.13 -29.04 -1.01
C SER A 72 14.42 -28.25 -1.19
N LEU A 73 15.14 -28.55 -2.27
CA LEU A 73 16.38 -27.87 -2.66
C LEU A 73 16.27 -27.46 -4.12
N CYS A 74 16.89 -26.34 -4.50
CA CYS A 74 17.03 -25.96 -5.90
C CYS A 74 18.35 -25.19 -6.11
N LEU A 75 19.25 -25.79 -6.89
CA LEU A 75 20.41 -25.11 -7.45
C LEU A 75 19.98 -24.31 -8.67
N VAL A 76 20.44 -23.07 -8.81
CA VAL A 76 20.11 -22.22 -9.96
C VAL A 76 21.28 -21.31 -10.26
N GLU A 77 21.57 -21.09 -11.54
CA GLU A 77 22.54 -20.08 -11.97
C GLU A 77 21.78 -18.79 -12.31
N MET A 78 22.05 -17.72 -11.57
CA MET A 78 21.39 -16.43 -11.76
C MET A 78 22.44 -15.31 -11.91
N GLY A 79 22.11 -14.29 -12.68
CA GLY A 79 23.01 -13.16 -12.93
C GLY A 79 23.73 -13.19 -14.28
N HIS A 80 23.33 -14.08 -15.19
CA HIS A 80 23.79 -14.05 -16.57
C HIS A 80 23.07 -12.91 -17.31
N THR A 81 23.75 -11.80 -17.57
CA THR A 81 23.28 -10.80 -18.53
C THR A 81 23.69 -11.28 -19.93
N GLU A 82 22.83 -12.03 -20.60
CA GLU A 82 22.89 -12.06 -22.06
C GLU A 82 22.50 -10.68 -22.55
N SER A 83 23.44 -9.96 -23.16
CA SER A 83 23.13 -8.78 -23.96
C SER A 83 22.37 -9.21 -25.21
N THR A 84 21.07 -9.50 -25.08
CA THR A 84 20.16 -9.65 -26.21
C THR A 84 19.76 -8.28 -26.74
N THR A 85 20.74 -7.54 -27.25
CA THR A 85 20.52 -6.50 -28.26
C THR A 85 21.21 -6.95 -29.54
N GLN A 86 20.57 -7.87 -30.26
CA GLN A 86 20.77 -7.96 -31.70
C GLN A 86 20.18 -6.68 -32.31
N GLY A 87 21.05 -5.74 -32.69
CA GLY A 87 20.66 -4.62 -33.55
C GLY A 87 21.35 -3.29 -33.26
N ALA A 88 22.64 -3.18 -33.60
CA ALA A 88 23.23 -2.01 -34.27
C ALA A 88 24.72 -2.30 -34.54
N LEU A 89 25.11 -2.24 -35.81
CA LEU A 89 26.48 -2.37 -36.27
C LEU A 89 27.25 -1.09 -35.89
N ASP A 90 28.18 -1.20 -34.96
CA ASP A 90 29.32 -0.27 -34.85
C ASP A 90 30.59 -1.11 -34.98
N GLU A 91 31.09 -1.20 -36.21
CA GLU A 91 32.44 -1.65 -36.55
C GLU A 91 33.42 -0.52 -36.19
N ASP A 92 33.99 -0.51 -34.97
CA ASP A 92 35.34 0.02 -34.66
C ASP A 92 35.58 0.16 -33.14
N ALA A 93 35.55 -0.96 -32.42
CA ALA A 93 36.14 -1.04 -31.08
C ALA A 93 36.98 -2.31 -30.95
N PRO A 94 38.24 -2.23 -30.48
CA PRO A 94 39.07 -3.41 -30.33
C PRO A 94 38.46 -4.32 -29.26
N ALA A 95 38.18 -5.57 -29.64
CA ALA A 95 37.62 -6.60 -28.79
C ALA A 95 38.57 -6.95 -27.62
N GLN A 96 38.50 -6.17 -26.53
CA GLN A 96 38.86 -6.67 -25.21
C GLN A 96 37.82 -7.72 -24.82
N ARG A 97 38.15 -8.99 -25.06
CA ARG A 97 37.49 -10.15 -24.44
C ARG A 97 37.69 -10.07 -22.92
N SER A 98 36.90 -9.24 -22.26
CA SER A 98 36.79 -9.20 -20.81
C SER A 98 35.99 -10.40 -20.35
N GLY A 99 36.60 -11.20 -19.48
CA GLY A 99 36.05 -12.21 -18.56
C GLY A 99 34.78 -12.99 -18.93
N ASN A 100 34.91 -14.33 -18.93
CA ASN A 100 33.82 -15.29 -18.70
C ASN A 100 32.66 -14.69 -17.88
N ASN A 101 31.53 -14.39 -18.52
CA ASN A 101 30.32 -13.93 -17.85
C ASN A 101 29.59 -15.14 -17.23
N LYS A 102 30.28 -15.94 -16.40
CA LYS A 102 29.65 -17.04 -15.66
C LYS A 102 28.72 -16.44 -14.60
N GLY A 103 27.46 -16.87 -14.56
CA GLY A 103 26.51 -16.46 -13.56
C GLY A 103 26.94 -16.95 -12.16
N THR A 104 26.33 -16.39 -11.11
CA THR A 104 26.57 -16.87 -9.76
C THR A 104 25.63 -18.04 -9.46
N ILE A 105 26.15 -19.10 -8.86
CA ILE A 105 25.35 -20.27 -8.48
C ILE A 105 24.74 -20.03 -7.10
N TYR A 106 23.42 -20.20 -7.01
CA TYR A 106 22.67 -20.09 -5.77
C TYR A 106 22.06 -21.43 -5.39
N LEU A 107 22.23 -21.79 -4.12
CA LEU A 107 21.49 -22.86 -3.48
C LEU A 107 20.28 -22.25 -2.75
N ASN A 108 19.09 -22.60 -3.23
CA ASN A 108 17.84 -22.30 -2.55
C ASN A 108 17.41 -23.51 -1.72
N ILE A 109 17.09 -23.28 -0.45
CA ILE A 109 16.72 -24.31 0.53
C ILE A 109 15.34 -23.97 1.08
N GLY A 110 14.36 -24.81 0.78
CA GLY A 110 13.01 -24.71 1.30
C GLY A 110 12.87 -25.55 2.56
N LEU A 111 12.53 -24.92 3.69
CA LEU A 111 12.36 -25.60 4.96
C LEU A 111 10.90 -26.03 5.19
N SER A 112 10.73 -27.08 5.99
CA SER A 112 9.44 -27.59 6.47
C SER A 112 8.60 -26.57 7.24
N ASN A 113 9.24 -25.63 7.92
CA ASN A 113 8.58 -24.57 8.69
C ASN A 113 8.18 -23.34 7.84
N GLY A 114 8.32 -23.39 6.51
CA GLY A 114 7.90 -22.30 5.62
C GLY A 114 8.93 -21.20 5.39
N VAL A 115 10.17 -21.42 5.84
CA VAL A 115 11.30 -20.52 5.59
C VAL A 115 12.04 -20.93 4.31
N LEU A 116 12.39 -19.94 3.49
CA LEU A 116 13.30 -20.05 2.37
C LEU A 116 14.67 -19.50 2.76
N LEU A 117 15.72 -20.26 2.49
CA LEU A 117 17.10 -19.80 2.54
C LEU A 117 17.66 -19.70 1.13
N ARG A 118 18.36 -18.62 0.81
CA ARG A 118 19.16 -18.48 -0.40
C ARG A 118 20.62 -18.30 0.00
N THR A 119 21.48 -19.18 -0.47
CA THR A 119 22.91 -19.18 -0.15
C THR A 119 23.72 -19.17 -1.45
N VAL A 120 24.77 -18.36 -1.49
CA VAL A 120 25.73 -18.35 -2.61
C VAL A 120 26.60 -19.59 -2.51
N LEU A 121 26.71 -20.32 -3.60
CA LEU A 121 27.60 -21.47 -3.73
C LEU A 121 28.84 -21.05 -4.53
N ASP A 122 30.02 -21.19 -3.94
CA ASP A 122 31.27 -20.95 -4.67
C ASP A 122 31.49 -22.05 -5.72
N PRO A 123 31.62 -21.72 -7.02
CA PRO A 123 31.82 -22.70 -8.08
C PRO A 123 33.13 -23.50 -7.96
N VAL A 124 34.09 -23.05 -7.15
CA VAL A 124 35.39 -23.74 -6.98
C VAL A 124 35.40 -24.62 -5.73
N SER A 125 35.15 -24.05 -4.55
CA SER A 125 35.25 -24.80 -3.28
C SER A 125 33.98 -25.58 -2.94
N GLY A 126 32.81 -25.18 -3.47
CA GLY A 126 31.53 -25.67 -3.01
C GLY A 126 31.13 -25.13 -1.62
N ASP A 127 31.82 -24.11 -1.11
CA ASP A 127 31.47 -23.45 0.14
C ASP A 127 30.20 -22.61 0.01
N LEU A 128 29.45 -22.56 1.11
CA LEU A 128 28.16 -21.90 1.22
C LEU A 128 28.33 -20.58 1.98
N ALA A 129 28.03 -19.46 1.33
CA ALA A 129 28.21 -18.09 1.87
C ALA A 129 27.01 -17.18 1.60
N ASP A 130 26.94 -16.04 2.31
CA ASP A 130 25.86 -15.04 2.22
C ASP A 130 24.43 -15.63 2.24
N THR A 131 24.14 -16.44 3.26
CA THR A 131 22.77 -16.94 3.46
C THR A 131 21.81 -15.78 3.76
N ARG A 132 20.72 -15.72 2.99
CA ARG A 132 19.57 -14.84 3.18
C ARG A 132 18.35 -15.67 3.54
N THR A 133 17.58 -15.19 4.51
CA THR A 133 16.44 -15.93 5.08
C THR A 133 15.16 -15.15 4.86
N ARG A 134 14.10 -15.81 4.39
CA ARG A 134 12.78 -15.21 4.26
C ARG A 134 11.67 -16.19 4.60
N TYR A 135 10.72 -15.76 5.43
CA TYR A 135 9.52 -16.55 5.73
C TYR A 135 8.49 -16.36 4.62
N LEU A 136 8.07 -17.46 3.97
CA LEU A 136 7.15 -17.42 2.84
C LEU A 136 5.70 -17.75 3.22
N GLY A 137 5.50 -18.46 4.33
CA GLY A 137 4.18 -18.96 4.71
C GLY A 137 4.22 -20.05 5.77
N SER A 138 3.05 -20.55 6.16
CA SER A 138 2.91 -21.61 7.18
C SER A 138 3.07 -23.04 6.66
N ARG A 139 3.15 -23.23 5.33
CA ARG A 139 3.32 -24.55 4.70
C ARG A 139 4.80 -24.82 4.38
N PRO A 140 5.24 -26.09 4.32
CA PRO A 140 6.56 -26.45 3.83
C PRO A 140 6.87 -25.81 2.48
N VAL A 141 8.10 -25.32 2.30
CA VAL A 141 8.50 -24.64 1.06
C VAL A 141 8.93 -25.67 0.01
N LYS A 142 8.24 -25.69 -1.13
CA LYS A 142 8.63 -26.46 -2.32
C LYS A 142 9.26 -25.55 -3.37
N LEU A 143 10.38 -25.97 -3.94
CA LEU A 143 11.15 -25.20 -4.92
C LEU A 143 11.10 -25.85 -6.30
N PHE A 144 10.85 -25.05 -7.32
CA PHE A 144 10.81 -25.48 -8.71
C PHE A 144 11.63 -24.55 -9.58
N ARG A 145 12.48 -25.11 -10.45
CA ARG A 145 13.19 -24.35 -11.46
C ARG A 145 12.25 -24.06 -12.63
N ILE A 146 12.17 -22.80 -13.03
CA ILE A 146 11.41 -22.36 -14.21
C ILE A 146 12.29 -21.45 -15.06
N LYS A 147 11.92 -21.30 -16.35
CA LYS A 147 12.58 -20.36 -17.25
C LYS A 147 11.71 -19.12 -17.40
N MET A 148 12.32 -17.94 -17.30
CA MET A 148 11.64 -16.65 -17.34
C MET A 148 12.53 -15.63 -18.05
N GLN A 149 12.03 -15.03 -19.13
CA GLN A 149 12.77 -14.10 -20.00
C GLN A 149 14.14 -14.65 -20.43
N GLY A 150 14.20 -15.92 -20.83
CA GLY A 150 15.46 -16.56 -21.21
C GLY A 150 16.34 -17.02 -20.04
N ALA A 151 16.17 -16.49 -18.82
CA ALA A 151 16.98 -16.81 -17.65
C ALA A 151 16.32 -17.84 -16.72
N GLU A 152 17.12 -18.52 -15.90
CA GLU A 152 16.59 -19.41 -14.87
C GLU A 152 16.03 -18.61 -13.68
N ALA A 153 14.83 -18.98 -13.24
CA ALA A 153 14.17 -18.45 -12.06
C ALA A 153 13.73 -19.59 -11.13
N VAL A 154 13.48 -19.26 -9.87
CA VAL A 154 13.03 -20.23 -8.85
C VAL A 154 11.64 -19.86 -8.37
N LEU A 155 10.71 -20.79 -8.53
CA LEU A 155 9.37 -20.70 -8.01
C LEU A 155 9.31 -21.39 -6.65
N ALA A 156 9.05 -20.64 -5.58
CA ALA A 156 8.94 -21.13 -4.23
C ALA A 156 7.47 -21.15 -3.77
N MET A 157 6.94 -22.32 -3.45
CA MET A 157 5.54 -22.50 -3.02
C MET A 157 5.45 -22.79 -1.53
N SER A 158 4.57 -22.07 -0.83
CA SER A 158 4.18 -22.32 0.55
C SER A 158 2.68 -22.00 0.71
N SER A 159 2.28 -21.14 1.66
CA SER A 159 0.92 -20.61 1.76
C SER A 159 0.60 -19.58 0.66
N ARG A 160 1.63 -19.08 -0.02
CA ARG A 160 1.54 -18.32 -1.28
C ARG A 160 2.65 -18.82 -2.20
N THR A 161 2.47 -18.58 -3.49
CA THR A 161 3.52 -18.85 -4.48
C THR A 161 4.38 -17.60 -4.63
N TRP A 162 5.69 -17.76 -4.58
CA TRP A 162 6.67 -16.71 -4.71
C TRP A 162 7.59 -17.00 -5.89
N LEU A 163 7.95 -15.96 -6.62
CA LEU A 163 8.86 -16.03 -7.75
C LEU A 163 10.16 -15.31 -7.39
N SER A 164 11.25 -16.06 -7.35
CA SER A 164 12.62 -15.55 -7.19
C SER A 164 13.28 -15.44 -8.55
N TYR A 165 13.63 -14.24 -8.96
CA TYR A 165 14.28 -13.98 -10.24
C TYR A 165 15.32 -12.86 -10.11
N TYR A 166 16.22 -12.81 -11.08
CA TYR A 166 17.24 -11.78 -11.17
C TYR A 166 16.89 -10.83 -12.32
N HIS A 167 16.75 -9.54 -12.04
CA HIS A 167 16.37 -8.54 -13.02
C HIS A 167 17.04 -7.20 -12.69
N GLN A 168 17.65 -6.55 -13.69
CA GLN A 168 18.34 -5.26 -13.54
C GLN A 168 19.36 -5.24 -12.39
N ASN A 169 20.23 -6.26 -12.33
CA ASN A 169 21.23 -6.42 -11.27
C ASN A 169 20.68 -6.53 -9.84
N ARG A 170 19.39 -6.89 -9.70
CA ARG A 170 18.71 -7.02 -8.41
C ARG A 170 17.95 -8.33 -8.33
N PHE A 171 18.08 -8.98 -7.17
CA PHE A 171 17.21 -10.09 -6.82
C PHE A 171 15.84 -9.59 -6.42
N HIS A 172 14.83 -10.17 -7.06
CA HIS A 172 13.43 -9.94 -6.72
C HIS A 172 12.85 -11.25 -6.23
N LEU A 173 12.13 -11.19 -5.12
CA LEU A 173 11.31 -12.30 -4.66
C LEU A 173 9.89 -11.77 -4.47
N THR A 174 9.07 -11.95 -5.48
CA THR A 174 7.72 -11.38 -5.56
C THR A 174 6.66 -12.46 -5.34
N PRO A 175 5.63 -12.21 -4.52
CA PRO A 175 4.52 -13.13 -4.41
C PRO A 175 3.65 -13.03 -5.66
N LEU A 176 3.20 -14.17 -6.18
CA LEU A 176 2.17 -14.21 -7.21
C LEU A 176 0.82 -13.90 -6.58
N SER A 177 0.05 -12.98 -7.18
CA SER A 177 -1.34 -12.71 -6.81
C SER A 177 -2.24 -13.81 -7.35
N TYR A 178 -2.10 -15.00 -6.79
CA TYR A 178 -2.83 -16.18 -7.17
C TYR A 178 -3.17 -17.03 -5.95
N GLU A 179 -4.11 -17.95 -6.11
CA GLU A 179 -4.37 -18.98 -5.11
C GLU A 179 -3.16 -19.90 -4.91
N THR A 180 -3.19 -20.67 -3.82
CA THR A 180 -2.08 -21.57 -3.47
C THR A 180 -1.93 -22.69 -4.48
N LEU A 181 -0.71 -22.87 -4.99
CA LEU A 181 -0.36 -23.97 -5.90
C LEU A 181 0.35 -25.08 -5.12
N GLU A 182 0.18 -26.33 -5.55
CA GLU A 182 0.76 -27.50 -4.88
C GLU A 182 2.05 -27.99 -5.54
N TYR A 183 2.12 -27.87 -6.87
CA TYR A 183 3.26 -28.24 -7.69
C TYR A 183 3.24 -27.40 -8.97
N ALA A 184 4.41 -27.16 -9.55
CA ALA A 184 4.51 -26.57 -10.87
C ALA A 184 5.77 -26.98 -11.62
N SER A 185 5.77 -26.77 -12.92
CA SER A 185 6.90 -27.00 -13.80
C SER A 185 6.90 -26.00 -14.95
N GLY A 186 8.08 -25.74 -15.52
CA GLY A 186 8.21 -24.93 -16.72
C GLY A 186 7.43 -25.54 -17.88
N PHE A 187 6.76 -24.70 -18.66
CA PHE A 187 5.96 -25.09 -19.80
C PHE A 187 6.28 -24.20 -20.99
N SER A 188 6.37 -24.80 -22.17
CA SER A 188 6.61 -24.08 -23.42
C SER A 188 5.79 -24.73 -24.53
N SER A 189 5.06 -23.90 -25.27
CA SER A 189 4.23 -24.27 -26.41
C SER A 189 4.15 -23.11 -27.39
N GLU A 190 3.63 -23.35 -28.60
CA GLU A 190 3.42 -22.27 -29.59
C GLU A 190 2.49 -21.16 -29.06
N GLN A 191 1.48 -21.52 -28.26
CA GLN A 191 0.54 -20.56 -27.68
C GLN A 191 1.10 -19.81 -26.48
N CYS A 192 2.08 -20.39 -25.79
CA CYS A 192 2.70 -19.85 -24.58
C CYS A 192 4.18 -20.23 -24.59
N SER A 193 5.02 -19.33 -25.09
CA SER A 193 6.46 -19.56 -25.28
C SER A 193 7.17 -19.80 -23.95
N GLU A 194 6.83 -19.03 -22.92
CA GLU A 194 7.32 -19.17 -21.55
C GLU A 194 6.14 -19.16 -20.57
N GLY A 195 5.78 -20.34 -20.09
CA GLY A 195 4.69 -20.56 -19.16
C GLY A 195 5.05 -21.47 -18.00
N ILE A 196 4.10 -21.60 -17.09
CA ILE A 196 4.15 -22.46 -15.93
C ILE A 196 2.90 -23.34 -15.95
N VAL A 197 3.09 -24.65 -15.95
CA VAL A 197 1.99 -25.58 -15.65
C VAL A 197 1.98 -25.80 -14.15
N ALA A 198 0.86 -25.52 -13.51
CA ALA A 198 0.68 -25.69 -12.09
C ALA A 198 -0.58 -26.51 -11.78
N ILE A 199 -0.53 -27.25 -10.68
CA ILE A 199 -1.69 -27.94 -10.12
C ILE A 199 -2.11 -27.26 -8.81
N SER A 200 -3.41 -27.05 -8.68
CA SER A 200 -4.04 -26.53 -7.46
C SER A 200 -5.22 -27.43 -7.14
N THR A 201 -5.15 -28.13 -6.01
CA THR A 201 -6.17 -29.08 -5.55
C THR A 201 -6.58 -30.05 -6.67
N ASN A 202 -7.79 -29.93 -7.21
CA ASN A 202 -8.34 -30.78 -8.27
C ASN A 202 -8.26 -30.15 -9.67
N THR A 203 -7.51 -29.06 -9.86
CA THR A 203 -7.44 -28.31 -11.13
C THR A 203 -6.02 -28.23 -11.68
N LEU A 204 -5.88 -28.47 -12.98
CA LEU A 204 -4.65 -28.22 -13.76
C LEU A 204 -4.77 -26.83 -14.40
N ARG A 205 -3.71 -26.01 -14.28
CA ARG A 205 -3.71 -24.62 -14.76
C ARG A 205 -2.43 -24.35 -15.56
N ILE A 206 -2.59 -23.69 -16.70
CA ILE A 206 -1.48 -23.16 -17.50
C ILE A 206 -1.45 -21.65 -17.24
N LEU A 207 -0.34 -21.16 -16.70
CA LEU A 207 -0.15 -19.77 -16.31
C LEU A 207 0.97 -19.16 -17.15
N ALA A 208 0.81 -17.91 -17.56
CA ALA A 208 1.86 -17.12 -18.19
C ALA A 208 2.15 -15.90 -17.32
N LEU A 209 3.43 -15.58 -17.14
CA LEU A 209 3.87 -14.41 -16.37
C LEU A 209 4.38 -13.34 -17.33
N GLU A 210 3.53 -12.41 -17.74
CA GLU A 210 3.90 -11.41 -18.76
C GLU A 210 4.65 -10.20 -18.17
N LYS A 211 4.19 -9.69 -17.03
CA LYS A 211 4.71 -8.46 -16.42
C LYS A 211 5.54 -8.76 -15.18
N LEU A 212 6.85 -8.87 -15.38
CA LEU A 212 7.80 -9.18 -14.30
C LEU A 212 8.18 -7.97 -13.43
N GLY A 213 8.05 -6.74 -13.96
CA GLY A 213 8.43 -5.52 -13.26
C GLY A 213 7.33 -4.87 -12.41
N ALA A 214 6.07 -5.26 -12.60
CA ALA A 214 4.94 -4.70 -11.85
C ALA A 214 4.70 -5.52 -10.58
N VAL A 215 5.07 -4.96 -9.43
CA VAL A 215 4.97 -5.64 -8.13
C VAL A 215 3.55 -5.66 -7.55
N PHE A 216 2.69 -4.71 -7.94
CA PHE A 216 1.30 -4.65 -7.53
C PHE A 216 0.37 -5.07 -8.65
N ASN A 217 -0.41 -6.12 -8.41
CA ASN A 217 -1.51 -6.51 -9.27
C ASN A 217 -2.76 -5.72 -8.89
N GLN A 218 -3.49 -5.25 -9.90
CA GLN A 218 -4.74 -4.51 -9.71
C GLN A 218 -5.89 -5.21 -10.43
N VAL A 219 -7.03 -5.25 -9.77
CA VAL A 219 -8.32 -5.59 -10.38
C VAL A 219 -9.20 -4.36 -10.20
N ALA A 220 -9.64 -3.76 -11.31
CA ALA A 220 -10.41 -2.53 -11.29
C ALA A 220 -11.92 -2.85 -11.32
N PHE A 221 -12.65 -2.26 -10.38
CA PHE A 221 -14.11 -2.28 -10.37
C PHE A 221 -14.62 -0.88 -10.72
N PRO A 222 -15.27 -0.71 -11.89
CA PRO A 222 -15.77 0.60 -12.31
C PRO A 222 -16.82 1.16 -11.33
N LEU A 223 -16.68 2.45 -11.02
CA LEU A 223 -17.63 3.23 -10.22
C LEU A 223 -18.31 4.26 -11.13
N GLN A 224 -19.39 4.91 -10.65
CA GLN A 224 -20.10 5.91 -11.46
C GLN A 224 -19.61 7.33 -11.19
N TYR A 225 -19.34 7.68 -9.92
CA TYR A 225 -18.78 8.99 -9.56
C TYR A 225 -17.45 8.84 -8.84
N THR A 226 -16.74 9.96 -8.63
CA THR A 226 -15.46 9.96 -7.90
C THR A 226 -15.63 9.48 -6.45
N PRO A 227 -14.97 8.40 -6.02
CA PRO A 227 -15.01 7.95 -4.63
C PRO A 227 -14.30 8.96 -3.71
N ARG A 228 -14.92 9.29 -2.57
CA ARG A 228 -14.38 10.23 -1.57
C ARG A 228 -13.88 9.53 -0.33
N THR A 229 -14.64 8.57 0.16
CA THR A 229 -14.33 7.80 1.36
C THR A 229 -15.09 6.49 1.34
N PHE A 230 -14.58 5.49 2.06
CA PHE A 230 -15.27 4.22 2.24
C PHE A 230 -15.09 3.72 3.68
N VAL A 231 -16.03 2.89 4.13
CA VAL A 231 -15.97 2.20 5.42
C VAL A 231 -16.14 0.69 5.18
N ILE A 232 -15.37 -0.11 5.92
CA ILE A 232 -15.43 -1.57 5.84
C ILE A 232 -16.37 -2.09 6.92
N HIS A 233 -17.33 -2.93 6.53
CA HIS A 233 -18.20 -3.63 7.48
C HIS A 233 -17.41 -4.76 8.17
N PRO A 234 -17.22 -4.73 9.50
CA PRO A 234 -16.31 -5.65 10.19
C PRO A 234 -16.68 -7.13 10.04
N ASP A 235 -17.98 -7.45 10.02
CA ASP A 235 -18.44 -8.84 10.05
C ASP A 235 -18.47 -9.50 8.66
N THR A 236 -18.69 -8.71 7.60
CA THR A 236 -18.84 -9.23 6.22
C THR A 236 -17.68 -8.88 5.30
N GLY A 237 -16.81 -7.94 5.68
CA GLY A 237 -15.72 -7.44 4.83
C GLY A 237 -16.18 -6.61 3.63
N ARG A 238 -17.47 -6.31 3.50
CA ARG A 238 -18.01 -5.48 2.41
C ARG A 238 -17.64 -4.02 2.60
N MET A 239 -17.52 -3.29 1.49
CA MET A 239 -17.15 -1.89 1.46
C MET A 239 -18.37 -1.03 1.15
N LEU A 240 -18.64 -0.03 2.00
CA LEU A 240 -19.59 1.04 1.72
C LEU A 240 -18.79 2.24 1.24
N ILE A 241 -19.05 2.70 0.03
CA ILE A 241 -18.29 3.74 -0.68
C ILE A 241 -19.21 4.94 -0.88
N ALA A 242 -18.71 6.14 -0.55
CA ALA A 242 -19.34 7.40 -0.87
C ALA A 242 -18.72 7.96 -2.16
N GLU A 243 -19.54 8.16 -3.17
CA GLU A 243 -19.13 8.71 -4.47
C GLU A 243 -19.78 10.09 -4.66
N THR A 244 -19.00 11.11 -5.02
CA THR A 244 -19.46 12.50 -5.11
C THR A 244 -18.70 13.26 -6.20
N ASP A 245 -19.44 13.82 -7.17
CA ASP A 245 -18.90 14.65 -8.24
C ASP A 245 -19.50 16.06 -8.29
N HIS A 246 -18.64 17.03 -8.60
CA HIS A 246 -19.00 18.42 -8.85
C HIS A 246 -19.24 18.64 -10.35
N ASN A 247 -20.17 19.55 -10.69
CA ASN A 247 -20.65 19.78 -12.05
C ASN A 247 -21.28 18.53 -12.68
N ALA A 248 -21.94 17.69 -11.90
CA ALA A 248 -22.54 16.44 -12.35
C ALA A 248 -24.05 16.39 -12.09
N TYR A 249 -24.75 15.62 -12.93
CA TYR A 249 -26.17 15.31 -12.75
C TYR A 249 -26.36 13.94 -12.09
N THR A 250 -27.36 13.86 -11.23
CA THR A 250 -27.94 12.58 -10.80
C THR A 250 -28.67 11.91 -11.97
N GLU A 251 -28.78 10.59 -11.96
CA GLU A 251 -29.47 9.82 -13.02
C GLU A 251 -30.94 10.29 -13.21
N ASP A 252 -31.63 10.59 -12.12
CA ASP A 252 -33.00 11.12 -12.15
C ASP A 252 -33.05 12.50 -12.85
N THR A 253 -32.04 13.34 -12.64
CA THR A 253 -31.97 14.66 -13.30
C THR A 253 -31.54 14.52 -14.77
N LYS A 254 -30.66 13.58 -15.09
CA LYS A 254 -30.25 13.28 -16.47
C LYS A 254 -31.46 12.84 -17.29
N THR A 255 -32.25 11.89 -16.77
CA THR A 255 -33.46 11.39 -17.44
C THR A 255 -34.49 12.49 -17.64
N ALA A 256 -34.82 13.25 -16.60
CA ALA A 256 -35.73 14.38 -16.71
C ALA A 256 -35.27 15.44 -17.73
N ARG A 257 -33.97 15.76 -17.76
CA ARG A 257 -33.42 16.72 -18.73
C ARG A 257 -33.42 16.18 -20.15
N LYS A 258 -33.19 14.88 -20.32
CA LYS A 258 -33.24 14.19 -21.61
C LYS A 258 -34.65 14.26 -22.20
N GLU A 259 -35.66 14.04 -21.36
CA GLU A 259 -37.07 14.19 -21.74
C GLU A 259 -37.42 15.64 -22.09
N GLN A 260 -36.93 16.61 -21.31
CA GLN A 260 -37.13 18.03 -21.61
C GLN A 260 -36.54 18.42 -22.98
N MET A 261 -35.30 18.00 -23.28
CA MET A 261 -34.66 18.27 -24.58
C MET A 261 -35.41 17.61 -25.73
N ALA A 262 -35.90 16.39 -25.53
CA ALA A 262 -36.73 15.71 -26.51
C ALA A 262 -38.05 16.46 -26.78
N GLU A 263 -38.67 17.04 -25.75
CA GLU A 263 -39.87 17.85 -25.92
C GLU A 263 -39.58 19.18 -26.63
N GLU A 264 -38.47 19.84 -26.29
CA GLU A 264 -38.02 21.06 -26.97
C GLU A 264 -37.78 20.79 -28.46
N MET A 265 -37.11 19.68 -28.81
CA MET A 265 -36.93 19.23 -30.20
C MET A 265 -38.26 18.98 -30.93
N ARG A 266 -39.24 18.34 -30.26
CA ARG A 266 -40.58 18.12 -30.83
C ARG A 266 -41.35 19.43 -31.05
N SER A 267 -41.18 20.40 -30.16
CA SER A 267 -41.89 21.68 -30.21
C SER A 267 -41.29 22.69 -31.19
N ALA A 268 -40.00 22.59 -31.48
CA ALA A 268 -39.28 23.48 -32.39
C ALA A 268 -39.48 23.13 -33.88
N ALA A 269 -39.98 21.93 -34.18
CA ALA A 269 -40.21 21.46 -35.54
C ALA A 269 -41.48 22.07 -36.16
N GLY A 270 -41.39 22.53 -37.41
CA GLY A 270 -42.54 22.95 -38.20
C GLY A 270 -43.44 21.77 -38.59
N ASP A 271 -44.66 22.05 -39.07
CA ASP A 271 -45.67 21.02 -39.37
C ASP A 271 -45.20 19.96 -40.39
N GLU A 272 -44.28 20.31 -41.29
CA GLU A 272 -43.71 19.39 -42.31
C GLU A 272 -42.58 18.48 -41.77
N GLU A 273 -41.89 18.85 -40.69
CA GLU A 273 -40.72 18.12 -40.13
C GLU A 273 -41.05 17.40 -38.81
N ARG A 274 -42.32 17.44 -38.39
CA ARG A 274 -42.77 16.97 -37.08
C ARG A 274 -42.57 15.46 -36.86
N GLU A 275 -42.67 14.67 -37.92
CA GLU A 275 -42.48 13.21 -37.87
C GLU A 275 -40.99 12.85 -37.73
N LEU A 276 -40.12 13.51 -38.50
CA LEU A 276 -38.66 13.38 -38.39
C LEU A 276 -38.16 13.81 -37.00
N ALA A 277 -38.65 14.94 -36.47
CA ALA A 277 -38.28 15.42 -35.14
C ALA A 277 -38.72 14.45 -34.03
N ARG A 278 -39.86 13.77 -34.20
CA ARG A 278 -40.31 12.72 -33.27
C ARG A 278 -39.40 11.49 -33.31
N GLU A 279 -38.98 11.06 -34.48
CA GLU A 279 -38.04 9.95 -34.65
C GLU A 279 -36.68 10.28 -34.02
N MET A 280 -36.15 11.48 -34.28
CA MET A 280 -34.88 11.94 -33.68
C MET A 280 -34.97 12.05 -32.15
N ALA A 281 -36.06 12.58 -31.61
CA ALA A 281 -36.27 12.68 -30.17
C ALA A 281 -36.36 11.29 -29.50
N ASN A 282 -37.00 10.31 -30.15
CA ASN A 282 -37.09 8.94 -29.66
C ASN A 282 -35.74 8.20 -29.76
N ALA A 283 -34.99 8.43 -30.84
CA ALA A 283 -33.63 7.92 -30.97
C ALA A 283 -32.72 8.49 -29.88
N PHE A 284 -32.79 9.81 -29.64
CA PHE A 284 -32.06 10.48 -28.57
C PHE A 284 -32.39 9.88 -27.19
N ILE A 285 -33.66 9.69 -26.84
CA ILE A 285 -34.05 9.10 -25.55
C ILE A 285 -33.56 7.65 -25.43
N SER A 286 -33.68 6.85 -26.48
CA SER A 286 -33.32 5.42 -26.43
C SER A 286 -31.81 5.18 -26.41
N GLU A 287 -31.02 6.05 -27.05
CA GLU A 287 -29.58 5.94 -27.07
C GLU A 287 -28.95 6.53 -25.79
N VAL A 288 -28.42 5.67 -24.93
CA VAL A 288 -27.59 6.08 -23.78
C VAL A 288 -26.14 5.83 -24.15
N LEU A 289 -25.40 6.92 -24.39
CA LEU A 289 -23.98 6.84 -24.70
C LEU A 289 -23.20 6.42 -23.45
N PRO A 290 -22.25 5.47 -23.57
CA PRO A 290 -21.36 5.09 -22.47
C PRO A 290 -20.51 6.27 -21.98
N GLU A 291 -20.68 6.66 -20.72
CA GLU A 291 -20.01 7.84 -20.15
C GLU A 291 -18.49 7.65 -19.96
N ASP A 292 -18.02 6.41 -19.91
CA ASP A 292 -16.60 6.06 -19.88
C ASP A 292 -15.87 6.40 -21.20
N VAL A 293 -16.59 6.33 -22.32
CA VAL A 293 -16.05 6.67 -23.65
C VAL A 293 -16.32 8.12 -24.01
N PHE A 294 -17.54 8.60 -23.77
CA PHE A 294 -18.00 9.92 -24.23
C PHE A 294 -17.93 11.02 -23.16
N SER A 295 -17.42 10.69 -21.96
CA SER A 295 -17.45 11.53 -20.76
C SER A 295 -18.85 11.79 -20.21
N SER A 296 -18.93 12.03 -18.90
CA SER A 296 -20.17 12.37 -18.21
C SER A 296 -20.69 13.77 -18.59
N PRO A 297 -22.02 13.95 -18.79
CA PRO A 297 -22.61 15.26 -19.03
C PRO A 297 -22.33 16.26 -17.90
N LYS A 298 -21.79 17.43 -18.23
CA LYS A 298 -21.45 18.47 -17.24
C LYS A 298 -22.64 19.39 -16.99
N ALA A 299 -23.03 19.47 -15.72
CA ALA A 299 -24.24 20.13 -15.28
C ALA A 299 -24.15 21.67 -15.17
N GLY A 300 -22.95 22.17 -14.95
CA GLY A 300 -22.69 23.59 -14.65
C GLY A 300 -22.37 23.82 -13.18
N LEU A 301 -21.99 25.05 -12.86
CA LEU A 301 -21.44 25.43 -11.54
C LEU A 301 -22.46 25.24 -10.43
N GLY A 302 -22.03 24.64 -9.32
CA GLY A 302 -22.85 24.47 -8.10
C GLY A 302 -23.78 23.26 -8.11
N LEU A 303 -23.79 22.46 -9.19
CA LEU A 303 -24.55 21.22 -9.25
C LEU A 303 -23.69 20.02 -8.81
N TRP A 304 -24.28 19.16 -7.98
CA TRP A 304 -23.62 17.98 -7.43
C TRP A 304 -24.45 16.72 -7.63
N ALA A 305 -23.76 15.61 -7.82
CA ALA A 305 -24.34 14.27 -7.80
C ALA A 305 -23.55 13.40 -6.83
N SER A 306 -24.27 12.68 -5.96
CA SER A 306 -23.66 11.74 -5.02
C SER A 306 -24.46 10.47 -4.88
N GLN A 307 -23.79 9.40 -4.49
CA GLN A 307 -24.44 8.15 -4.10
C GLN A 307 -23.64 7.39 -3.04
N ILE A 308 -24.33 6.48 -2.36
CA ILE A 308 -23.73 5.47 -1.49
C ILE A 308 -23.80 4.13 -2.22
N ARG A 309 -22.66 3.46 -2.39
CA ARG A 309 -22.57 2.14 -3.01
C ARG A 309 -22.06 1.11 -2.01
N CYS A 310 -22.69 -0.06 -1.95
CA CYS A 310 -22.13 -1.22 -1.26
C CYS A 310 -21.52 -2.19 -2.28
N LEU A 311 -20.23 -2.47 -2.12
CA LEU A 311 -19.44 -3.32 -3.00
C LEU A 311 -18.90 -4.53 -2.23
N ASP A 312 -18.97 -5.71 -2.84
CA ASP A 312 -18.19 -6.87 -2.40
C ASP A 312 -16.74 -6.73 -2.91
N ALA A 313 -15.79 -6.60 -1.98
CA ALA A 313 -14.38 -6.38 -2.30
C ALA A 313 -13.71 -7.58 -3.00
N MET A 314 -14.28 -8.79 -2.87
CA MET A 314 -13.69 -10.00 -3.45
C MET A 314 -14.04 -10.18 -4.93
N HIS A 315 -15.29 -9.94 -5.30
CA HIS A 315 -15.79 -10.19 -6.65
C HIS A 315 -16.09 -8.91 -7.44
N GLY A 316 -16.13 -7.75 -6.78
CA GLY A 316 -16.52 -6.48 -7.40
C GLY A 316 -18.01 -6.34 -7.67
N GLN A 317 -18.85 -7.22 -7.09
CA GLN A 317 -20.29 -7.15 -7.28
C GLN A 317 -20.86 -6.00 -6.43
N THR A 318 -21.65 -5.12 -7.07
CA THR A 318 -22.43 -4.11 -6.35
C THR A 318 -23.67 -4.76 -5.74
N MET A 319 -23.81 -4.68 -4.41
CA MET A 319 -24.96 -5.24 -3.69
C MET A 319 -26.18 -4.33 -3.80
N PHE A 320 -25.98 -3.02 -3.58
CA PHE A 320 -26.98 -1.99 -3.74
C PHE A 320 -26.31 -0.62 -3.92
N SER A 321 -27.05 0.31 -4.48
CA SER A 321 -26.71 1.74 -4.54
C SER A 321 -27.88 2.57 -4.03
N VAL A 322 -27.59 3.65 -3.31
CA VAL A 322 -28.55 4.63 -2.82
C VAL A 322 -28.16 5.98 -3.41
N PRO A 323 -28.84 6.43 -4.48
CA PRO A 323 -28.61 7.76 -5.05
C PRO A 323 -29.15 8.84 -4.11
N LEU A 324 -28.43 9.96 -4.01
CA LEU A 324 -28.91 11.15 -3.32
C LEU A 324 -29.62 12.09 -4.29
N THR A 325 -30.38 13.05 -3.76
CA THR A 325 -31.03 14.06 -4.58
C THR A 325 -30.00 15.01 -5.20
N GLN A 326 -30.39 15.69 -6.28
CA GLN A 326 -29.57 16.70 -6.92
C GLN A 326 -29.10 17.77 -5.91
N ASN A 327 -27.84 18.19 -6.02
CA ASN A 327 -27.17 19.18 -5.15
C ASN A 327 -26.93 18.76 -3.70
N GLU A 328 -27.08 17.46 -3.40
CA GLU A 328 -26.59 16.87 -2.16
C GLU A 328 -25.22 16.22 -2.39
N ALA A 329 -24.20 16.74 -1.71
CA ALA A 329 -22.81 16.29 -1.82
C ALA A 329 -22.39 15.51 -0.56
N ILE A 330 -22.01 14.23 -0.68
CA ILE A 330 -21.46 13.50 0.48
C ILE A 330 -20.04 13.97 0.73
N MET A 331 -19.79 14.46 1.95
CA MET A 331 -18.50 15.01 2.39
C MET A 331 -17.78 14.08 3.36
N SER A 332 -18.53 13.34 4.19
CA SER A 332 -17.94 12.44 5.19
C SER A 332 -18.86 11.25 5.47
N MET A 333 -18.27 10.16 5.94
CA MET A 333 -18.99 8.93 6.27
C MET A 333 -18.31 8.23 7.44
N ALA A 334 -19.11 7.72 8.37
CA ALA A 334 -18.61 6.95 9.51
C ALA A 334 -19.57 5.81 9.88
N MET A 335 -19.01 4.67 10.26
CA MET A 335 -19.76 3.54 10.80
C MET A 335 -19.61 3.50 12.33
N LEU A 336 -20.71 3.35 13.05
CA LEU A 336 -20.69 3.25 14.51
C LEU A 336 -21.86 2.43 15.08
N LYS A 337 -21.71 1.99 16.32
CA LYS A 337 -22.79 1.41 17.12
C LYS A 337 -23.23 2.42 18.17
N PHE A 338 -24.52 2.75 18.22
CA PHE A 338 -25.06 3.65 19.24
C PHE A 338 -25.32 2.91 20.55
N SER A 339 -24.82 3.46 21.66
CA SER A 339 -25.03 2.86 22.99
C SER A 339 -26.52 2.87 23.39
N ILE A 340 -27.24 3.93 23.05
CA ILE A 340 -28.67 4.09 23.38
C ILE A 340 -29.58 3.12 22.62
N ALA A 341 -29.23 2.76 21.38
CA ALA A 341 -30.06 1.88 20.56
C ALA A 341 -30.14 0.47 21.15
N ALA A 342 -29.09 0.02 21.87
CA ALA A 342 -28.98 -1.28 22.54
C ALA A 342 -29.30 -2.51 21.66
N ASP A 343 -29.34 -2.35 20.33
CA ASP A 343 -29.64 -3.41 19.37
C ASP A 343 -28.38 -4.11 18.85
N GLY A 344 -27.19 -3.59 19.19
CA GLY A 344 -25.90 -4.14 18.80
C GLY A 344 -25.57 -3.99 17.30
N ARG A 345 -26.42 -3.28 16.55
CA ARG A 345 -26.30 -3.14 15.09
C ARG A 345 -25.43 -1.94 14.72
N TYR A 346 -24.87 -2.02 13.52
CA TYR A 346 -24.11 -0.93 12.94
C TYR A 346 -25.04 0.09 12.28
N TYR A 347 -24.72 1.36 12.47
CA TYR A 347 -25.35 2.49 11.81
C TYR A 347 -24.32 3.20 10.95
N LEU A 348 -24.74 3.65 9.77
CA LEU A 348 -23.98 4.48 8.87
C LEU A 348 -24.42 5.93 9.04
N ALA A 349 -23.50 6.79 9.48
CA ALA A 349 -23.71 8.23 9.50
C ALA A 349 -23.06 8.84 8.25
N VAL A 350 -23.85 9.59 7.49
CA VAL A 350 -23.42 10.22 6.24
C VAL A 350 -23.58 11.73 6.36
N GLY A 351 -22.48 12.46 6.23
CA GLY A 351 -22.43 13.91 6.26
C GLY A 351 -22.59 14.47 4.85
N ILE A 352 -23.64 15.27 4.65
CA ILE A 352 -24.05 15.80 3.35
C ILE A 352 -24.00 17.33 3.39
N ALA A 353 -23.50 17.95 2.33
CA ALA A 353 -23.58 19.38 2.07
C ALA A 353 -24.69 19.67 1.05
N LYS A 354 -25.42 20.78 1.24
CA LYS A 354 -26.45 21.25 0.31
C LYS A 354 -25.99 22.53 -0.42
N ASP A 355 -26.20 22.55 -1.73
CA ASP A 355 -25.91 23.70 -2.61
C ASP A 355 -24.52 24.30 -2.37
N LEU A 356 -23.50 23.44 -2.35
CA LEU A 356 -22.13 23.84 -2.12
C LEU A 356 -21.53 24.48 -3.37
N GLN A 357 -21.22 25.77 -3.31
CA GLN A 357 -20.36 26.42 -4.26
C GLN A 357 -18.92 26.45 -3.73
N LEU A 358 -17.97 25.96 -4.52
CA LEU A 358 -16.56 25.88 -4.10
C LEU A 358 -15.83 27.23 -4.13
N ASN A 359 -16.09 28.05 -5.15
CA ASN A 359 -15.41 29.33 -5.35
C ASN A 359 -16.38 30.44 -5.82
N PRO A 360 -16.59 31.51 -5.02
CA PRO A 360 -16.26 31.61 -3.59
C PRO A 360 -17.01 30.53 -2.77
N ARG A 361 -16.45 30.14 -1.61
CA ARG A 361 -17.05 29.09 -0.76
C ARG A 361 -18.37 29.58 -0.15
N ILE A 362 -19.49 29.07 -0.65
CA ILE A 362 -20.85 29.38 -0.17
C ILE A 362 -21.61 28.06 -0.02
N SER A 363 -22.38 27.90 1.04
CA SER A 363 -23.21 26.70 1.26
C SER A 363 -24.50 27.05 1.99
N GLN A 364 -25.59 26.36 1.68
CA GLN A 364 -26.89 26.52 2.37
C GLN A 364 -27.02 25.63 3.62
N GLY A 365 -25.90 25.15 4.15
CA GLY A 365 -25.83 24.26 5.31
C GLY A 365 -25.59 22.80 4.90
N GLY A 366 -25.95 21.89 5.80
CA GLY A 366 -25.75 20.46 5.59
C GLY A 366 -26.80 19.60 6.28
N CYS A 367 -26.69 18.29 6.08
CA CYS A 367 -27.48 17.32 6.83
C CYS A 367 -26.64 16.10 7.21
N ILE A 368 -27.07 15.43 8.27
CA ILE A 368 -26.54 14.13 8.69
C ILE A 368 -27.67 13.13 8.51
N ASP A 369 -27.47 12.20 7.59
CA ASP A 369 -28.35 11.07 7.36
C ASP A 369 -27.85 9.87 8.15
N ILE A 370 -28.77 9.20 8.85
CA ILE A 370 -28.49 7.97 9.57
C ILE A 370 -29.20 6.82 8.88
N TYR A 371 -28.40 5.84 8.46
CA TYR A 371 -28.90 4.57 7.93
C TYR A 371 -28.60 3.46 8.93
N LYS A 372 -29.54 2.53 9.06
CA LYS A 372 -29.34 1.29 9.80
C LYS A 372 -28.84 0.22 8.83
N ILE A 373 -27.72 -0.41 9.17
CA ILE A 373 -27.11 -1.44 8.33
C ILE A 373 -27.72 -2.79 8.72
N ASP A 374 -28.17 -3.53 7.72
CA ASP A 374 -28.60 -4.92 7.89
C ASP A 374 -27.40 -5.80 8.31
N PRO A 375 -27.51 -6.81 9.18
CA PRO A 375 -26.35 -7.58 9.66
C PRO A 375 -25.56 -8.27 8.53
N THR A 376 -26.24 -8.65 7.45
CA THR A 376 -25.61 -9.22 6.25
C THR A 376 -25.10 -8.15 5.28
N CYS A 377 -25.25 -6.87 5.59
CA CYS A 377 -24.88 -5.72 4.75
C CYS A 377 -25.44 -5.84 3.32
N SER A 378 -26.69 -6.29 3.21
CA SER A 378 -27.44 -6.46 1.95
C SER A 378 -28.29 -5.25 1.59
N SER A 379 -28.66 -4.44 2.57
CA SER A 379 -29.49 -3.25 2.39
C SER A 379 -29.20 -2.20 3.45
N LEU A 380 -29.48 -0.94 3.14
CA LEU A 380 -29.52 0.17 4.09
C LEU A 380 -30.97 0.59 4.33
N GLU A 381 -31.37 0.65 5.60
CA GLU A 381 -32.65 1.20 6.00
C GLU A 381 -32.45 2.66 6.44
N PHE A 382 -33.13 3.59 5.77
CA PHE A 382 -33.08 5.01 6.13
C PHE A 382 -33.85 5.26 7.43
N MET A 383 -33.22 5.90 8.41
CA MET A 383 -33.83 6.15 9.72
C MET A 383 -34.38 7.57 9.84
N HIS A 384 -33.50 8.57 9.71
CA HIS A 384 -33.87 9.98 9.76
C HIS A 384 -32.76 10.87 9.20
N ARG A 385 -33.15 12.10 8.86
CA ARG A 385 -32.27 13.19 8.41
C ARG A 385 -32.25 14.30 9.45
N THR A 386 -31.06 14.75 9.83
CA THR A 386 -30.89 15.88 10.76
C THR A 386 -30.25 17.05 10.04
N GLU A 387 -30.97 18.16 9.93
CA GLU A 387 -30.45 19.39 9.34
C GLU A 387 -29.50 20.11 10.29
N ILE A 388 -28.41 20.65 9.74
CA ILE A 388 -27.36 21.36 10.46
C ILE A 388 -26.95 22.63 9.70
N ASP A 389 -26.54 23.64 10.46
CA ASP A 389 -26.25 24.98 9.94
C ASP A 389 -25.04 25.03 8.98
N GLU A 390 -24.10 24.10 9.14
CA GLU A 390 -22.80 24.08 8.46
C GLU A 390 -22.47 22.68 7.94
N ILE A 391 -21.50 22.60 7.02
CA ILE A 391 -21.15 21.34 6.35
C ILE A 391 -20.49 20.35 7.34
N PRO A 392 -20.99 19.11 7.46
CA PRO A 392 -20.36 18.05 8.25
C PRO A 392 -19.15 17.48 7.50
N GLY A 393 -17.99 18.11 7.67
CA GLY A 393 -16.75 17.76 6.97
C GLY A 393 -16.08 16.49 7.48
N ALA A 394 -16.34 16.10 8.73
CA ALA A 394 -15.78 14.90 9.33
C ALA A 394 -16.75 14.27 10.33
N LEU A 395 -16.78 12.93 10.36
CA LEU A 395 -17.60 12.13 11.27
C LEU A 395 -16.72 11.05 11.92
N CYS A 396 -16.95 10.76 13.19
CA CYS A 396 -16.22 9.72 13.91
C CYS A 396 -17.09 9.08 15.00
N GLY A 397 -17.01 7.76 15.15
CA GLY A 397 -17.64 7.06 16.27
C GLY A 397 -16.84 7.25 17.56
N PHE A 398 -17.48 7.68 18.64
CA PHE A 398 -16.82 7.92 19.93
C PHE A 398 -17.70 7.52 21.11
N GLN A 399 -17.25 6.52 21.88
CA GLN A 399 -17.93 6.05 23.10
C GLN A 399 -19.44 5.77 22.90
N GLY A 400 -19.79 5.14 21.78
CA GLY A 400 -21.18 4.82 21.43
C GLY A 400 -22.04 6.02 21.00
N ARG A 401 -21.42 7.15 20.68
CA ARG A 401 -22.03 8.39 20.17
C ARG A 401 -21.30 8.85 18.90
N LEU A 402 -21.87 9.84 18.21
CA LEU A 402 -21.30 10.39 16.99
C LEU A 402 -20.60 11.72 17.29
N LEU A 403 -19.32 11.83 16.95
CA LEU A 403 -18.62 13.11 16.81
C LEU A 403 -18.82 13.62 15.38
N ALA A 404 -19.20 14.88 15.26
CA ALA A 404 -19.35 15.55 13.98
C ALA A 404 -18.65 16.91 13.98
N GLY A 405 -17.80 17.12 12.98
CA GLY A 405 -17.18 18.41 12.68
C GLY A 405 -18.02 19.18 11.68
N CYS A 406 -18.79 20.16 12.14
CA CYS A 406 -19.64 21.02 11.32
C CYS A 406 -18.94 22.38 11.11
N GLY A 407 -18.27 22.57 9.98
CA GLY A 407 -17.40 23.74 9.78
C GLY A 407 -16.32 23.79 10.86
N ARG A 408 -16.28 24.88 11.65
CA ARG A 408 -15.39 25.03 12.82
C ARG A 408 -15.91 24.44 14.14
N MET A 409 -17.12 23.89 14.14
CA MET A 409 -17.78 23.45 15.38
C MET A 409 -17.65 21.95 15.54
N LEU A 410 -17.06 21.50 16.65
CA LEU A 410 -17.06 20.09 17.04
C LEU A 410 -18.27 19.80 17.91
N ARG A 411 -19.12 18.86 17.50
CA ARG A 411 -20.36 18.49 18.20
C ARG A 411 -20.37 17.00 18.55
N ILE A 412 -20.86 16.67 19.74
CA ILE A 412 -21.25 15.29 20.10
C ILE A 412 -22.76 15.16 19.91
N TYR A 413 -23.14 14.19 19.09
CA TYR A 413 -24.52 13.80 18.85
C TYR A 413 -24.82 12.44 19.45
N ASP A 414 -26.03 12.34 19.97
CA ASP A 414 -26.61 11.09 20.43
C ASP A 414 -27.78 10.68 19.53
N TYR A 415 -28.08 9.39 19.52
CA TYR A 415 -29.15 8.87 18.67
C TYR A 415 -30.53 9.27 19.21
N GLY A 416 -31.37 9.82 18.32
CA GLY A 416 -32.77 10.11 18.61
C GLY A 416 -33.67 9.52 17.52
N LYS A 417 -34.92 9.18 17.86
CA LYS A 417 -35.83 8.50 16.91
C LYS A 417 -36.20 9.36 15.69
N LYS A 418 -36.25 10.69 15.84
CA LYS A 418 -36.62 11.64 14.77
C LYS A 418 -35.45 12.43 14.20
N LYS A 419 -34.44 12.70 15.03
CA LYS A 419 -33.25 13.48 14.70
C LYS A 419 -32.14 13.19 15.70
N MET A 420 -30.91 13.49 15.32
CA MET A 420 -29.75 13.43 16.21
C MET A 420 -29.83 14.53 17.27
N LEU A 421 -29.52 14.18 18.52
CA LEU A 421 -29.61 15.08 19.66
C LEU A 421 -28.22 15.62 20.00
N ARG A 422 -28.01 16.92 19.80
CA ARG A 422 -26.77 17.60 20.21
C ARG A 422 -26.62 17.56 21.72
N LYS A 423 -25.51 17.02 22.23
CA LYS A 423 -25.18 16.91 23.66
C LYS A 423 -24.10 17.88 24.10
N CYS A 424 -23.08 18.06 23.27
CA CYS A 424 -21.94 18.92 23.53
C CYS A 424 -21.55 19.66 22.26
N GLU A 425 -20.97 20.85 22.39
CA GLU A 425 -20.48 21.67 21.30
C GLU A 425 -19.23 22.45 21.76
N ASN A 426 -18.20 22.48 20.92
CA ASN A 426 -17.03 23.35 21.07
C ASN A 426 -16.87 24.16 19.76
N LYS A 427 -16.61 25.47 19.90
CA LYS A 427 -16.49 26.43 18.78
C LYS A 427 -15.11 27.10 18.70
N HIS A 428 -14.15 26.65 19.50
CA HIS A 428 -12.83 27.27 19.63
C HIS A 428 -11.85 26.84 18.54
N ILE A 429 -12.24 25.93 17.64
CA ILE A 429 -11.44 25.56 16.47
C ILE A 429 -11.48 26.73 15.46
N PRO A 430 -10.36 27.09 14.81
CA PRO A 430 -10.30 28.32 14.01
C PRO A 430 -11.10 28.31 12.71
N TYR A 431 -10.93 27.29 11.84
CA TYR A 431 -11.39 27.36 10.45
C TYR A 431 -12.39 26.27 10.07
N GLN A 432 -11.93 25.08 9.72
CA GLN A 432 -12.79 24.00 9.24
C GLN A 432 -12.20 22.65 9.61
N ILE A 433 -13.02 21.80 10.21
CA ILE A 433 -12.64 20.44 10.57
C ILE A 433 -12.66 19.56 9.32
N VAL A 434 -11.52 18.93 9.02
CA VAL A 434 -11.34 18.02 7.86
C VAL A 434 -11.27 16.56 8.25
N ASN A 435 -10.78 16.24 9.45
CA ASN A 435 -10.69 14.86 9.94
C ASN A 435 -10.86 14.83 11.47
N ILE A 436 -11.44 13.75 11.99
CA ILE A 436 -11.61 13.50 13.41
C ILE A 436 -11.22 12.05 13.68
N GLN A 437 -10.27 11.86 14.60
CA GLN A 437 -9.93 10.55 15.15
C GLN A 437 -10.11 10.56 16.65
N ALA A 438 -10.40 9.40 17.24
CA ALA A 438 -10.59 9.30 18.67
C ALA A 438 -9.92 8.04 19.20
N MET A 439 -9.28 8.16 20.37
CA MET A 439 -8.65 7.06 21.06
C MET A 439 -8.91 7.21 22.56
N GLY A 440 -9.55 6.21 23.16
CA GLY A 440 -9.93 6.22 24.57
C GLY A 440 -10.79 7.44 24.97
N HIS A 441 -10.16 8.39 25.66
CA HIS A 441 -10.78 9.61 26.20
C HIS A 441 -10.40 10.90 25.47
N ARG A 442 -9.48 10.81 24.50
CA ARG A 442 -8.99 11.94 23.69
C ARG A 442 -9.62 11.90 22.30
N VAL A 443 -9.82 13.09 21.77
CA VAL A 443 -10.27 13.35 20.41
C VAL A 443 -9.22 14.21 19.74
N TYR A 444 -8.82 13.82 18.54
CA TYR A 444 -7.82 14.50 17.73
C TYR A 444 -8.55 15.08 16.54
N VAL A 445 -8.50 16.40 16.42
CA VAL A 445 -9.22 17.11 15.38
C VAL A 445 -8.22 17.76 14.45
N SER A 446 -8.37 17.49 13.16
CA SER A 446 -7.57 18.12 12.12
C SER A 446 -8.33 19.30 11.55
N ASP A 447 -7.73 20.49 11.64
CA ASP A 447 -8.21 21.68 10.96
C ASP A 447 -7.64 21.74 9.53
N VAL A 448 -8.36 22.40 8.64
CA VAL A 448 -7.95 22.58 7.25
C VAL A 448 -6.64 23.36 7.12
N GLN A 449 -6.31 24.20 8.11
CA GLN A 449 -5.21 25.16 8.12
C GLN A 449 -4.30 25.06 9.34
N GLU A 450 -4.89 25.02 10.53
CA GLU A 450 -4.16 25.14 11.80
C GLU A 450 -3.79 23.76 12.37
N SER A 451 -3.32 22.85 11.50
CA SER A 451 -2.80 21.54 11.87
C SER A 451 -3.79 20.71 12.71
N VAL A 452 -3.39 20.25 13.90
CA VAL A 452 -4.15 19.34 14.76
C VAL A 452 -4.35 19.91 16.16
N PHE A 453 -5.53 19.62 16.72
CA PHE A 453 -5.94 19.99 18.06
C PHE A 453 -6.21 18.73 18.88
N PHE A 454 -5.70 18.70 20.11
CA PHE A 454 -5.90 17.63 21.07
C PHE A 454 -7.00 18.04 22.05
N ILE A 455 -8.06 17.25 22.10
CA ILE A 455 -9.29 17.58 22.82
C ILE A 455 -9.60 16.48 23.84
N ARG A 456 -9.88 16.88 25.07
CA ARG A 456 -10.33 16.01 26.14
C ARG A 456 -11.84 16.13 26.30
N TYR A 457 -12.53 14.99 26.30
CA TYR A 457 -13.98 14.96 26.56
C TYR A 457 -14.28 14.64 28.03
N ARG A 458 -14.74 15.64 28.79
CA ARG A 458 -15.17 15.46 30.19
C ARG A 458 -16.60 14.96 30.27
N ARG A 459 -16.77 13.70 30.67
CA ARG A 459 -18.09 13.04 30.72
C ARG A 459 -19.02 13.63 31.80
N ALA A 460 -18.48 14.08 32.93
CA ALA A 460 -19.28 14.64 34.02
C ALA A 460 -20.00 15.94 33.61
N GLU A 461 -19.29 16.80 32.88
CA GLU A 461 -19.78 18.13 32.46
C GLU A 461 -20.34 18.14 31.04
N ASN A 462 -20.14 17.05 30.28
CA ASN A 462 -20.39 17.00 28.84
C ASN A 462 -19.71 18.15 28.10
N GLN A 463 -18.44 18.41 28.40
CA GLN A 463 -17.64 19.47 27.79
C GLN A 463 -16.46 18.89 26.99
N LEU A 464 -16.15 19.54 25.87
CA LEU A 464 -14.98 19.28 25.04
C LEU A 464 -13.98 20.41 25.28
N ILE A 465 -12.80 20.10 25.81
CA ILE A 465 -11.77 21.09 26.16
C ILE A 465 -10.55 20.85 25.28
N ILE A 466 -10.07 21.89 24.60
CA ILE A 466 -8.81 21.84 23.85
C ILE A 466 -7.69 22.04 24.86
N PHE A 467 -6.83 21.03 25.05
CA PHE A 467 -5.75 21.11 26.02
C PHE A 467 -4.38 21.29 25.37
N ALA A 468 -4.22 20.88 24.11
CA ALA A 468 -3.00 21.08 23.34
C ALA A 468 -3.25 21.31 21.85
N ASP A 469 -2.33 22.00 21.19
CA ASP A 469 -2.33 22.30 19.75
C ASP A 469 -0.89 22.33 19.18
N ASP A 470 -0.80 22.40 17.86
CA ASP A 470 0.47 22.52 17.14
C ASP A 470 1.00 23.96 17.18
N THR A 471 2.28 24.12 16.87
CA THR A 471 2.97 25.41 16.77
C THR A 471 3.02 25.97 15.35
N HIS A 472 2.86 25.13 14.32
CA HIS A 472 2.90 25.58 12.93
C HIS A 472 1.59 25.26 12.20
N PRO A 473 1.14 26.16 11.30
CA PRO A 473 0.01 25.87 10.43
C PRO A 473 0.41 24.79 9.43
N ARG A 474 -0.52 23.86 9.15
CA ARG A 474 -0.39 22.77 8.19
C ARG A 474 -1.73 22.54 7.52
N TRP A 475 -1.74 22.45 6.20
CA TRP A 475 -2.98 22.27 5.43
C TRP A 475 -3.36 20.81 5.34
N VAL A 476 -3.95 20.30 6.41
CA VAL A 476 -4.10 18.86 6.62
C VAL A 476 -4.99 18.22 5.54
N THR A 477 -4.52 17.11 4.99
CA THR A 477 -5.29 16.23 4.08
C THR A 477 -5.71 14.94 4.76
N ALA A 478 -4.75 14.25 5.38
CA ALA A 478 -4.95 12.97 6.04
C ALA A 478 -4.18 12.93 7.37
N THR A 479 -4.71 12.19 8.33
CA THR A 479 -4.03 11.94 9.61
C THR A 479 -4.18 10.49 10.01
N THR A 480 -3.27 10.01 10.86
CA THR A 480 -3.44 8.73 11.54
C THR A 480 -2.79 8.77 12.91
N LEU A 481 -3.46 8.20 13.91
CA LEU A 481 -2.88 7.96 15.22
C LEU A 481 -1.85 6.83 15.14
N LEU A 482 -0.65 7.08 15.67
CA LEU A 482 0.39 6.08 15.81
C LEU A 482 0.33 5.40 17.18
N ASP A 483 0.08 6.22 18.20
CA ASP A 483 -0.16 5.85 19.60
C ASP A 483 -1.07 6.91 20.27
N TYR A 484 -1.16 6.90 21.60
CA TYR A 484 -2.03 7.80 22.37
C TYR A 484 -1.53 9.26 22.42
N ASP A 485 -0.24 9.50 22.18
CA ASP A 485 0.40 10.82 22.29
C ASP A 485 0.89 11.35 20.94
N THR A 486 0.93 10.50 19.91
CA THR A 486 1.62 10.73 18.64
C THR A 486 0.66 10.59 17.46
N ILE A 487 0.62 11.62 16.62
CA ILE A 487 -0.20 11.70 15.41
C ILE A 487 0.67 12.00 14.19
N ALA A 488 0.47 11.25 13.12
CA ALA A 488 1.05 11.53 11.82
C ALA A 488 0.08 12.38 10.99
N ILE A 489 0.62 13.37 10.30
CA ILE A 489 -0.11 14.42 9.59
C ILE A 489 0.45 14.54 8.18
N ALA A 490 -0.44 14.51 7.20
CA ALA A 490 -0.16 14.82 5.81
C ALA A 490 -0.74 16.18 5.42
N ASP A 491 -0.07 16.89 4.53
CA ASP A 491 -0.46 18.22 4.03
C ASP A 491 -0.75 18.20 2.51
N LYS A 492 -1.61 19.12 2.06
CA LYS A 492 -1.87 19.46 0.64
C LYS A 492 -0.61 19.78 -0.15
N PHE A 493 0.48 20.20 0.49
CA PHE A 493 1.77 20.45 -0.16
C PHE A 493 2.69 19.22 -0.23
N GLY A 494 2.21 18.03 0.12
CA GLY A 494 2.99 16.79 0.04
C GLY A 494 4.05 16.65 1.13
N ASN A 495 3.78 17.21 2.31
CA ASN A 495 4.60 17.07 3.49
C ASN A 495 4.02 16.01 4.43
N LEU A 496 4.89 15.25 5.08
CA LEU A 496 4.58 14.47 6.27
C LEU A 496 5.17 15.17 7.50
N SER A 497 4.39 15.27 8.56
CA SER A 497 4.87 15.63 9.90
C SER A 497 4.36 14.64 10.94
N ILE A 498 5.17 14.35 11.96
CA ILE A 498 4.73 13.57 13.12
C ILE A 498 4.80 14.47 14.34
N GLN A 499 3.66 14.68 14.97
CA GLN A 499 3.52 15.47 16.19
C GLN A 499 3.38 14.54 17.39
N ARG A 500 4.07 14.86 18.48
CA ARG A 500 4.00 14.13 19.75
C ARG A 500 3.73 15.10 20.89
N LEU A 501 2.83 14.73 21.79
CA LEU A 501 2.63 15.44 23.04
C LEU A 501 3.83 15.18 24.00
N PRO A 502 4.38 16.22 24.63
CA PRO A 502 5.37 16.05 25.69
C PRO A 502 4.83 15.22 26.86
N HIS A 503 5.70 14.46 27.54
CA HIS A 503 5.31 13.64 28.70
C HIS A 503 4.81 14.45 29.91
N SER A 504 5.11 15.75 29.96
CA SER A 504 4.63 16.66 31.00
C SER A 504 3.21 17.17 30.77
N VAL A 505 2.57 16.81 29.64
CA VAL A 505 1.24 17.29 29.29
C VAL A 505 0.17 16.68 30.20
N THR A 506 -0.77 17.52 30.62
CA THR A 506 -1.93 17.10 31.42
C THR A 506 -3.22 17.29 30.62
N ASP A 507 -4.08 16.27 30.64
CA ASP A 507 -5.37 16.29 29.95
C ASP A 507 -6.43 17.10 30.71
N ASP A 508 -6.28 17.17 32.03
CA ASP A 508 -7.25 17.79 32.93
C ASP A 508 -6.95 19.28 33.08
N VAL A 509 -7.10 20.02 31.98
CA VAL A 509 -7.04 21.48 31.97
C VAL A 509 -8.44 22.03 32.25
N ASP A 510 -8.57 22.93 33.23
CA ASP A 510 -9.80 23.66 33.52
C ASP A 510 -9.82 24.95 32.71
N GLU A 511 -10.72 25.05 31.72
CA GLU A 511 -11.03 26.32 31.07
C GLU A 511 -12.06 27.03 31.94
N ASP A 512 -11.66 28.06 32.72
CA ASP A 512 -12.59 28.84 33.54
C ASP A 512 -13.42 29.82 32.66
N PRO A 513 -14.72 29.56 32.43
CA PRO A 513 -15.56 30.38 31.54
C PRO A 513 -15.83 31.78 32.10
N THR A 514 -15.50 32.05 33.37
CA THR A 514 -15.72 33.36 34.01
C THR A 514 -14.57 34.34 33.81
N GLY A 515 -13.43 33.90 33.24
CA GLY A 515 -12.26 34.76 33.00
C GLY A 515 -11.66 35.37 34.27
N THR A 516 -11.99 34.82 35.45
CA THR A 516 -11.63 35.40 36.75
C THR A 516 -10.31 34.85 37.29
N LYS A 517 -9.79 33.75 36.71
CA LYS A 517 -8.44 33.23 36.99
C LYS A 517 -7.37 33.87 36.11
N SER A 518 -6.32 34.31 36.81
CA SER A 518 -4.99 34.79 36.42
C SER A 518 -4.62 34.92 34.94
N LEU A 519 -3.94 36.03 34.63
CA LEU A 519 -3.16 36.34 33.41
C LEU A 519 -2.30 35.19 32.81
N TRP A 520 -2.06 34.13 33.57
CA TRP A 520 -1.29 32.93 33.22
C TRP A 520 -2.11 31.87 32.46
N ASP A 521 -3.44 31.97 32.46
CA ASP A 521 -4.36 31.08 31.73
C ASP A 521 -4.70 31.59 30.31
N ARG A 522 -4.04 32.68 29.88
CA ARG A 522 -4.10 33.09 28.47
C ARG A 522 -3.33 32.09 27.64
N GLY A 523 -4.05 31.38 26.78
CA GLY A 523 -3.51 30.42 25.82
C GLY A 523 -2.21 30.87 25.15
N LEU A 524 -1.26 29.95 25.00
CA LEU A 524 0.06 30.25 24.47
C LEU A 524 -0.03 30.43 22.95
N LEU A 525 0.60 31.48 22.41
CA LEU A 525 0.57 31.82 20.98
C LEU A 525 -0.86 31.94 20.39
N SER A 526 -1.80 32.50 21.15
CA SER A 526 -3.21 32.63 20.75
C SER A 526 -3.94 31.30 20.50
N GLY A 527 -3.43 30.20 21.06
CA GLY A 527 -4.01 28.85 20.96
C GLY A 527 -4.13 28.16 22.32
N ALA A 528 -3.94 26.85 22.38
CA ALA A 528 -3.96 26.13 23.65
C ALA A 528 -2.75 26.47 24.54
N SER A 529 -2.85 26.18 25.84
CA SER A 529 -1.76 26.43 26.80
C SER A 529 -0.56 25.49 26.58
N GLN A 530 -0.81 24.27 26.14
CA GLN A 530 0.22 23.25 25.92
C GLN A 530 0.44 23.04 24.43
N LYS A 531 1.69 22.82 24.01
CA LYS A 531 2.06 22.66 22.59
C LYS A 531 2.58 21.27 22.31
N SER A 532 2.24 20.72 21.14
CA SER A 532 2.85 19.50 20.63
C SER A 532 4.23 19.77 20.03
N GLU A 533 5.10 18.78 20.11
CA GLU A 533 6.43 18.83 19.53
C GLU A 533 6.46 18.08 18.19
N ASN A 534 7.03 18.74 17.18
CA ASN A 534 7.27 18.09 15.89
C ASN A 534 8.51 17.19 16.00
N ILE A 535 8.33 15.88 15.95
CA ILE A 535 9.43 14.90 16.05
C ILE A 535 10.00 14.49 14.70
N CYS A 536 9.20 14.51 13.63
CA CYS A 536 9.62 14.14 12.28
C CYS A 536 8.99 15.05 11.23
N SER A 537 9.78 15.47 10.25
CA SER A 537 9.34 16.25 9.08
C SER A 537 9.98 15.71 7.83
N PHE A 538 9.21 15.53 6.76
CA PHE A 538 9.73 15.09 5.48
C PHE A 538 8.85 15.55 4.32
N HIS A 539 9.45 16.08 3.26
CA HIS A 539 8.75 16.39 2.02
C HIS A 539 8.79 15.20 1.06
N VAL A 540 7.63 14.58 0.83
CA VAL A 540 7.49 13.46 -0.12
C VAL A 540 7.55 13.96 -1.56
N GLY A 541 6.97 15.13 -1.83
CA GLY A 541 6.86 15.70 -3.19
C GLY A 541 5.49 15.54 -3.82
N GLU A 542 4.65 14.67 -3.26
CA GLU A 542 3.31 14.37 -3.75
C GLU A 542 2.29 14.47 -2.62
N ILE A 543 1.05 14.84 -2.95
CA ILE A 543 -0.01 15.05 -1.97
C ILE A 543 -0.44 13.70 -1.39
N ILE A 544 -0.18 13.49 -0.11
CA ILE A 544 -0.62 12.28 0.60
C ILE A 544 -2.13 12.40 0.90
N MET A 545 -2.90 11.41 0.46
CA MET A 545 -4.36 11.38 0.62
C MET A 545 -4.82 10.34 1.65
N SER A 546 -3.97 9.36 1.99
CA SER A 546 -4.23 8.42 3.07
C SER A 546 -2.95 8.10 3.85
N LEU A 547 -3.13 7.90 5.15
CA LEU A 547 -2.10 7.43 6.07
C LEU A 547 -2.69 6.31 6.90
N GLN A 548 -1.97 5.19 7.01
CA GLN A 548 -2.42 4.07 7.82
C GLN A 548 -1.23 3.33 8.42
N LYS A 549 -1.26 3.15 9.74
CA LYS A 549 -0.34 2.24 10.43
C LYS A 549 -0.80 0.80 10.20
N ALA A 550 0.02 -0.02 9.56
CA ALA A 550 -0.33 -1.39 9.20
C ALA A 550 0.90 -2.30 9.10
N THR A 551 0.65 -3.61 9.14
CA THR A 551 1.64 -4.64 8.86
C THR A 551 1.37 -5.25 7.48
N LEU A 552 2.30 -5.09 6.53
CA LEU A 552 2.11 -5.53 5.15
C LEU A 552 2.26 -7.04 4.96
N ILE A 553 3.16 -7.66 5.73
CA ILE A 553 3.49 -9.09 5.62
C ILE A 553 3.27 -9.80 6.96
N PRO A 554 2.71 -11.02 6.99
CA PRO A 554 2.60 -11.80 8.21
C PRO A 554 3.98 -12.02 8.86
N GLY A 555 4.10 -11.66 10.15
CA GLY A 555 5.39 -11.71 10.87
C GLY A 555 6.31 -10.51 10.65
N GLY A 556 5.94 -9.58 9.77
CA GLY A 556 6.62 -8.29 9.60
C GLY A 556 6.34 -7.33 10.75
N SER A 557 7.12 -6.26 10.78
CA SER A 557 6.93 -5.16 11.73
C SER A 557 5.93 -4.12 11.21
N GLU A 558 5.31 -3.35 12.10
CA GLU A 558 4.40 -2.26 11.71
C GLU A 558 5.17 -1.17 10.95
N ALA A 559 4.54 -0.64 9.89
CA ALA A 559 5.02 0.51 9.13
C ALA A 559 3.87 1.52 8.94
N LEU A 560 4.22 2.78 8.70
CA LEU A 560 3.26 3.82 8.34
C LEU A 560 3.15 3.87 6.81
N ILE A 561 2.08 3.30 6.28
CA ILE A 561 1.79 3.25 4.85
C ILE A 561 1.08 4.53 4.43
N TYR A 562 1.46 5.07 3.29
CA TYR A 562 0.84 6.24 2.70
C TYR A 562 0.51 6.03 1.23
N ALA A 563 -0.60 6.62 0.77
CA ALA A 563 -0.93 6.71 -0.65
C ALA A 563 -1.05 8.17 -1.08
N THR A 564 -0.54 8.48 -2.26
CA THR A 564 -0.53 9.83 -2.82
C THR A 564 -1.59 10.01 -3.89
N LEU A 565 -1.91 11.26 -4.21
CA LEU A 565 -2.83 11.63 -5.29
C LEU A 565 -2.33 11.16 -6.67
N SER A 566 -1.01 11.08 -6.86
CA SER A 566 -0.39 10.62 -8.11
C SER A 566 -0.39 9.10 -8.30
N GLY A 567 -0.85 8.34 -7.29
CA GLY A 567 -0.89 6.88 -7.33
C GLY A 567 0.33 6.20 -6.69
N THR A 568 1.22 6.94 -6.05
CA THR A 568 2.36 6.36 -5.33
C THR A 568 1.88 5.74 -4.01
N VAL A 569 2.33 4.50 -3.75
CA VAL A 569 2.17 3.84 -2.44
C VAL A 569 3.55 3.72 -1.83
N GLY A 570 3.75 4.35 -0.67
CA GLY A 570 5.03 4.32 0.04
C GLY A 570 4.86 3.93 1.51
N ALA A 571 5.99 3.75 2.18
CA ALA A 571 6.02 3.37 3.59
C ALA A 571 7.10 4.15 4.34
N PHE A 572 6.76 4.64 5.53
CA PHE A 572 7.72 5.10 6.53
C PHE A 572 7.98 3.98 7.52
N VAL A 573 9.24 3.63 7.67
CA VAL A 573 9.69 2.48 8.45
C VAL A 573 10.49 2.96 9.66
N PRO A 574 10.16 2.51 10.89
CA PRO A 574 10.97 2.81 12.06
C PRO A 574 12.26 1.99 12.08
N PHE A 575 13.38 2.63 12.38
CA PHE A 575 14.64 1.94 12.67
C PHE A 575 14.57 1.19 14.00
N THR A 576 15.17 0.00 14.05
CA THR A 576 15.21 -0.80 15.29
C THR A 576 16.41 -0.51 16.17
N SER A 577 17.51 -0.01 15.59
CA SER A 577 18.73 0.31 16.33
C SER A 577 19.29 1.66 15.90
N ARG A 578 20.04 2.29 16.80
CA ARG A 578 20.77 3.52 16.50
C ARG A 578 21.86 3.29 15.45
N GLU A 579 22.49 2.12 15.48
CA GLU A 579 23.52 1.72 14.51
C GLU A 579 22.98 1.63 13.09
N ASP A 580 21.73 1.17 12.91
CA ASP A 580 21.07 1.17 11.60
C ASP A 580 20.81 2.60 11.15
N TYR A 581 20.27 3.45 12.04
CA TYR A 581 20.05 4.85 11.73
C TYR A 581 21.35 5.55 11.28
N ASP A 582 22.43 5.43 12.05
CA ASP A 582 23.70 6.07 11.72
C ASP A 582 24.30 5.50 10.43
N PHE A 583 24.14 4.19 10.17
CA PHE A 583 24.55 3.57 8.90
C PHE A 583 23.82 4.16 7.69
N PHE A 584 22.49 4.23 7.73
CA PHE A 584 21.70 4.76 6.61
C PHE A 584 21.90 6.26 6.46
N GLN A 585 22.15 6.98 7.55
CA GLN A 585 22.46 8.40 7.51
C GLN A 585 23.78 8.66 6.76
N HIS A 586 24.83 7.90 7.05
CA HIS A 586 26.08 8.01 6.32
C HIS A 586 25.93 7.59 4.86
N LEU A 587 25.20 6.50 4.58
CA LEU A 587 24.94 6.07 3.20
C LEU A 587 24.22 7.17 2.40
N GLU A 588 23.18 7.77 2.96
CA GLU A 588 22.45 8.88 2.34
C GLU A 588 23.38 10.07 2.05
N MET A 589 24.24 10.44 3.01
CA MET A 589 25.22 11.52 2.84
C MET A 589 26.21 11.26 1.70
N HIS A 590 26.72 10.02 1.58
CA HIS A 590 27.58 9.64 0.46
C HIS A 590 26.83 9.67 -0.87
N MET A 591 25.62 9.12 -0.91
CA MET A 591 24.80 9.07 -2.12
C MET A 591 24.41 10.45 -2.64
N ARG A 592 24.16 11.44 -1.75
CA ARG A 592 23.90 12.84 -2.14
C ARG A 592 25.04 13.45 -2.97
N ASN A 593 26.28 13.09 -2.68
CA ASN A 593 27.46 13.61 -3.38
C ASN A 593 27.81 12.77 -4.62
N GLU A 594 27.77 11.45 -4.50
CA GLU A 594 28.23 10.53 -5.55
C GLU A 594 27.18 10.30 -6.66
N ASN A 595 25.90 10.48 -6.34
CA ASN A 595 24.76 10.33 -7.25
C ASN A 595 23.75 11.48 -7.06
N PRO A 596 24.10 12.72 -7.42
CA PRO A 596 23.23 13.87 -7.25
C PRO A 596 21.95 13.74 -8.10
N PRO A 597 20.82 14.38 -7.70
CA PRO A 597 19.59 14.31 -8.46
C PRO A 597 19.73 14.82 -9.90
N LEU A 598 19.15 14.08 -10.84
CA LEU A 598 19.33 14.27 -12.29
C LEU A 598 19.04 15.70 -12.78
N CYS A 599 18.02 16.35 -12.22
CA CYS A 599 17.60 17.69 -12.65
C CYS A 599 18.37 18.83 -11.94
N GLY A 600 19.51 18.53 -11.30
CA GLY A 600 20.36 19.54 -10.64
C GLY A 600 19.77 20.12 -9.34
N ARG A 601 18.69 19.52 -8.81
CA ARG A 601 18.11 19.93 -7.52
C ARG A 601 18.94 19.33 -6.39
N ASP A 602 19.32 20.12 -5.40
CA ASP A 602 19.91 19.60 -4.17
C ASP A 602 18.90 18.73 -3.39
N HIS A 603 19.31 17.52 -3.02
CA HIS A 603 18.45 16.53 -2.38
C HIS A 603 17.94 17.00 -1.01
N LEU A 604 18.83 17.52 -0.16
CA LEU A 604 18.47 17.95 1.19
C LEU A 604 17.52 19.15 1.15
N SER A 605 17.78 20.08 0.23
CA SER A 605 16.91 21.23 -0.03
C SER A 605 15.54 20.82 -0.57
N TYR A 606 15.46 19.79 -1.42
CA TYR A 606 14.18 19.25 -1.90
C TYR A 606 13.38 18.59 -0.77
N ARG A 607 13.99 17.70 0.01
CA ARG A 607 13.32 17.05 1.15
C ARG A 607 12.95 18.04 2.27
N SER A 608 13.58 19.23 2.26
CA SER A 608 13.33 20.35 3.18
C SER A 608 12.52 21.50 2.55
N SER A 609 11.78 21.27 1.47
CA SER A 609 11.09 22.34 0.70
C SER A 609 10.25 23.31 1.53
N TYR A 610 9.51 22.81 2.53
CA TYR A 610 8.63 23.62 3.38
C TYR A 610 9.10 23.65 4.84
N TYR A 611 9.44 22.48 5.38
CA TYR A 611 9.99 22.32 6.73
C TYR A 611 11.32 21.57 6.61
N PRO A 612 12.34 21.92 7.40
CA PRO A 612 13.59 21.17 7.43
C PRO A 612 13.34 19.70 7.73
N VAL A 613 14.02 18.81 7.00
CA VAL A 613 13.98 17.37 7.27
C VAL A 613 14.39 17.12 8.72
N LYS A 614 13.60 16.32 9.42
CA LYS A 614 13.88 15.91 10.80
C LYS A 614 13.62 14.43 10.95
N ASN A 615 14.63 13.68 11.39
CA ASN A 615 14.56 12.25 11.75
C ASN A 615 13.98 11.31 10.68
N VAL A 616 14.13 11.65 9.40
CA VAL A 616 13.75 10.81 8.26
C VAL A 616 14.92 10.73 7.29
N LEU A 617 15.19 9.53 6.79
CA LEU A 617 16.23 9.25 5.79
C LEU A 617 15.56 8.81 4.49
N ASP A 618 16.07 9.27 3.35
CA ASP A 618 15.49 8.93 2.05
C ASP A 618 15.96 7.55 1.57
N GLY A 619 15.10 6.55 1.76
CA GLY A 619 15.34 5.18 1.31
C GLY A 619 15.45 5.04 -0.21
N ASP A 620 14.73 5.87 -0.97
CA ASP A 620 14.74 5.82 -2.43
C ASP A 620 16.10 6.26 -2.97
N LEU A 621 16.71 7.28 -2.36
CA LEU A 621 18.09 7.67 -2.68
C LEU A 621 19.09 6.58 -2.28
N CYS A 622 18.92 5.97 -1.11
CA CYS A 622 19.82 4.92 -0.64
C CYS A 622 19.80 3.69 -1.56
N GLU A 623 18.65 3.31 -2.10
CA GLU A 623 18.52 2.17 -3.01
C GLU A 623 19.16 2.38 -4.37
N GLN A 624 19.34 3.64 -4.79
CA GLN A 624 20.09 3.95 -6.02
C GLN A 624 21.56 3.50 -5.93
N TYR A 625 22.07 3.17 -4.74
CA TYR A 625 23.38 2.54 -4.57
C TYR A 625 23.53 1.29 -5.45
N LEU A 626 22.45 0.54 -5.69
CA LEU A 626 22.48 -0.66 -6.55
C LEU A 626 22.70 -0.31 -8.03
N SER A 627 22.42 0.92 -8.44
CA SER A 627 22.47 1.39 -9.83
C SER A 627 23.75 2.15 -10.17
N ILE A 628 24.57 2.53 -9.18
CA ILE A 628 25.83 3.24 -9.43
C ILE A 628 26.93 2.26 -9.88
N GLU A 629 27.98 2.80 -10.51
CA GLU A 629 29.14 2.03 -10.96
C GLU A 629 29.83 1.28 -9.82
N ALA A 630 30.31 0.06 -10.09
CA ALA A 630 30.97 -0.80 -9.10
C ALA A 630 32.20 -0.14 -8.43
N ALA A 631 32.90 0.75 -9.13
CA ALA A 631 34.01 1.51 -8.57
C ALA A 631 33.55 2.45 -7.44
N LYS A 632 32.44 3.16 -7.66
CA LYS A 632 31.82 4.03 -6.64
C LYS A 632 31.24 3.22 -5.50
N GLN A 633 30.57 2.10 -5.79
CA GLN A 633 30.08 1.18 -4.76
C GLN A 633 31.20 0.75 -3.82
N LYS A 634 32.36 0.37 -4.39
CA LYS A 634 33.55 -0.04 -3.63
C LYS A 634 34.15 1.11 -2.83
N SER A 635 34.18 2.33 -3.37
CA SER A 635 34.65 3.52 -2.66
C SER A 635 33.80 3.81 -1.43
N ILE A 636 32.48 3.93 -1.61
CA ILE A 636 31.52 4.19 -0.53
C ILE A 636 31.58 3.06 0.52
N ALA A 637 31.63 1.80 0.06
CA ALA A 637 31.75 0.68 0.97
C ALA A 637 33.04 0.72 1.80
N GLY A 638 34.16 1.10 1.18
CA GLY A 638 35.44 1.30 1.85
C GLY A 638 35.38 2.36 2.94
N ASP A 639 34.79 3.53 2.64
CA ASP A 639 34.60 4.63 3.60
C ASP A 639 33.70 4.23 4.77
N MET A 640 32.72 3.37 4.52
CA MET A 640 31.82 2.83 5.54
C MET A 640 32.39 1.60 6.28
N PHE A 641 33.63 1.17 5.98
CA PHE A 641 34.26 -0.05 6.51
C PHE A 641 33.41 -1.32 6.32
N ARG A 642 32.81 -1.47 5.13
CA ARG A 642 31.97 -2.59 4.72
C ARG A 642 32.33 -3.07 3.31
N THR A 643 31.76 -4.19 2.90
CA THR A 643 31.79 -4.62 1.49
C THR A 643 30.51 -4.19 0.77
N PRO A 644 30.54 -4.01 -0.56
CA PRO A 644 29.33 -3.67 -1.32
C PRO A 644 28.17 -4.65 -1.05
N ASN A 645 28.47 -5.94 -1.00
CA ASN A 645 27.46 -6.97 -0.71
C ASN A 645 26.82 -6.81 0.69
N GLN A 646 27.58 -6.37 1.69
CA GLN A 646 27.02 -6.10 3.03
C GLN A 646 26.07 -4.90 3.01
N ILE A 647 26.38 -3.86 2.22
CA ILE A 647 25.50 -2.69 2.04
C ILE A 647 24.21 -3.12 1.32
N CYS A 648 24.34 -3.86 0.21
CA CYS A 648 23.19 -4.39 -0.54
C CYS A 648 22.29 -5.25 0.35
N LYS A 649 22.89 -6.15 1.14
CA LYS A 649 22.15 -6.99 2.10
C LYS A 649 21.37 -6.14 3.10
N LYS A 650 22.01 -5.13 3.69
CA LYS A 650 21.37 -4.26 4.69
C LYS A 650 20.22 -3.42 4.10
N LEU A 651 20.34 -2.97 2.85
CA LEU A 651 19.25 -2.31 2.11
C LEU A 651 18.07 -3.27 1.90
N GLU A 652 18.33 -4.49 1.46
CA GLU A 652 17.31 -5.51 1.24
C GLU A 652 16.64 -5.99 2.54
N ASP A 653 17.37 -6.06 3.66
CA ASP A 653 16.85 -6.50 4.95
C ASP A 653 15.73 -5.57 5.46
N ILE A 654 15.85 -4.25 5.24
CA ILE A 654 14.77 -3.31 5.57
C ILE A 654 13.52 -3.59 4.73
N ARG A 655 13.65 -3.75 3.41
CA ARG A 655 12.50 -4.10 2.57
C ARG A 655 11.89 -5.43 2.99
N THR A 656 12.71 -6.45 3.22
CA THR A 656 12.24 -7.79 3.56
C THR A 656 11.47 -7.82 4.89
N ARG A 657 11.84 -6.95 5.84
CA ARG A 657 11.22 -6.90 7.17
C ARG A 657 9.88 -6.15 7.22
N TYR A 658 9.72 -5.13 6.38
CA TYR A 658 8.56 -4.22 6.44
C TYR A 658 7.70 -4.23 5.17
N ALA A 659 8.23 -4.69 4.05
CA ALA A 659 7.64 -4.57 2.72
C ALA A 659 7.84 -5.86 1.88
N PHE A 660 7.57 -5.76 0.57
CA PHE A 660 7.62 -6.86 -0.40
C PHE A 660 8.95 -6.93 -1.15
#